data_AF-A0A938CIW6-F1
#
_entry.id   AF-A0A938CIW6-F1
#
_cell.length_a   1.000
_cell.length_b   1.000
_cell.length_c   1.000
_cell.angle_alpha   90.00
_cell.angle_beta   90.00
_cell.angle_gamma   90.00
#
_symmetry.space_group_name_H-M   'P 1'
#
loop_
_entity.id
_entity.type
_entity.pdbx_description
1 polymer ?
#
loop_
_entity_poly.entity_id
_entity_poly.type
_entity_poly.pdbx_seq_one_letter_code
_entity_poly.pdbx_strand_id
1 'polypeptide(L)'
;ASAGVSPPTANALEDAISAPLPWCEEHRPDPATLPVWERESDPHRTWETSLTPALRTAVQAYARVDGRITPEDWAAELVADRELREAKAFRLLDLYTAVELCEEGMNPRLTGLGSTPWGCVAVPCLAAGVYHACDPDSAYVDAVELASVWQRRPATDWAALCAAALAAALTPGATPQTVTDEVLQIAADRAPDAHRDLLALWEKTAGQPLHEVLTMVGVSAVISEWHGFDPAGVALVLLRDLGDAPRRLLAAAARMGTAAVYAPVVFAIAGALWGEEVFASEWRQGASELVEPMRAVIPVVEHRLDREGALIRETERLLQPGATGEALLYEKIYGCVLAGAIGNAMGSVCEGMLYSEVIERYPEGVLTVLNPGALENEDDNQMALLLTKTYLRREGRLVTARDFGATWMTDMRRDGFWLCCRSTYDLIRSGMDPRIAGHWNLVTGSTVMCMEPVGLFHLADPRGAQVDARAISYMEQRGLDVTAAVILAASVAEAMRAEATVESVCQAALAAAPDEPMRTFDDRGGQSPRSYIARCLEVAGKYDDVLAARAELYEKCLLYHHIDPLELLGLSYAMFLTAKGDVRQAAIGGTNIGRDADTIAGRAAMLSGTLKGAQTVPNEWVALFSSESLSLLQSVARRFVELHRDRKLPALRQRQGWAMAEAP
;
A
#
# COMPACT_ATOMS: atom_id res chain seq x y z
N ALA A 1 3.43 -16.46 36.94
CA ALA A 1 3.15 -17.10 38.24
C ALA A 1 1.86 -16.51 38.78
N SER A 2 0.88 -17.36 39.04
CA SER A 2 -0.46 -17.03 39.51
C SER A 2 -0.44 -16.42 40.92
N ALA A 3 -0.64 -15.10 41.03
CA ALA A 3 -1.16 -14.52 42.26
C ALA A 3 -2.70 -14.58 42.17
N GLY A 4 -3.31 -15.37 43.06
CA GLY A 4 -4.74 -15.63 43.08
C GLY A 4 -5.56 -14.40 43.46
N VAL A 5 -5.92 -13.60 42.46
CA VAL A 5 -7.07 -12.71 42.55
C VAL A 5 -8.26 -13.51 42.04
N SER A 6 -9.17 -13.89 42.94
CA SER A 6 -10.47 -14.44 42.53
C SER A 6 -11.13 -13.44 41.57
N PRO A 7 -11.72 -13.88 40.45
CA PRO A 7 -12.43 -12.96 39.56
C PRO A 7 -13.47 -12.18 40.38
N PRO A 8 -13.66 -10.87 40.13
CA PRO A 8 -14.63 -10.06 40.85
C PRO A 8 -16.00 -10.73 40.81
N THR A 9 -16.76 -10.65 41.91
CA THR A 9 -18.17 -11.08 41.87
C THR A 9 -18.93 -10.25 40.84
N ALA A 10 -19.96 -10.83 40.22
CA ALA A 10 -20.79 -10.15 39.21
C ALA A 10 -21.20 -8.72 39.63
N ASN A 11 -21.61 -8.57 40.90
CA ASN A 11 -22.00 -7.28 41.46
C ASN A 11 -20.82 -6.29 41.58
N ALA A 12 -19.63 -6.75 41.96
CA ALA A 12 -18.45 -5.87 42.10
C ALA A 12 -17.97 -5.31 40.75
N LEU A 13 -18.13 -6.07 39.65
CA LEU A 13 -17.76 -5.62 38.31
C LEU A 13 -18.79 -4.61 37.76
N GLU A 14 -20.08 -4.88 37.95
CA GLU A 14 -21.15 -3.94 37.57
C GLU A 14 -21.09 -2.63 38.37
N ASP A 15 -20.83 -2.73 39.68
CA ASP A 15 -20.61 -1.56 40.54
C ASP A 15 -19.37 -0.77 40.09
N ALA A 16 -18.28 -1.45 39.70
CA ALA A 16 -17.06 -0.81 39.22
C ALA A 16 -17.22 -0.09 37.88
N ILE A 17 -17.99 -0.66 36.94
CA ILE A 17 -18.28 -0.02 35.63
C ILE A 17 -19.25 1.16 35.80
N SER A 18 -20.10 1.10 36.83
CA SER A 18 -21.03 2.17 37.19
C SER A 18 -20.37 3.27 38.03
N ALA A 19 -19.21 2.99 38.64
CA ALA A 19 -18.44 3.95 39.41
C ALA A 19 -17.74 4.97 38.51
N PRO A 20 -17.57 6.23 38.97
CA PRO A 20 -16.78 7.24 38.27
C PRO A 20 -15.41 6.68 37.90
N LEU A 21 -15.02 6.91 36.65
CA LEU A 21 -13.71 6.58 36.17
C LEU A 21 -12.69 7.54 36.84
N PRO A 22 -11.73 7.03 37.64
CA PRO A 22 -10.81 7.92 38.35
C PRO A 22 -9.90 8.64 37.35
N TRP A 23 -9.79 9.97 37.48
CA TRP A 23 -8.75 10.74 36.79
C TRP A 23 -7.55 10.90 37.72
N CYS A 24 -6.50 10.12 37.41
CA CYS A 24 -5.14 10.16 37.98
C CYS A 24 -4.94 10.05 39.51
N GLU A 25 -3.83 9.36 39.84
CA GLU A 25 -3.18 9.12 41.14
C GLU A 25 -3.91 8.37 42.27
N GLU A 26 -5.18 8.63 42.58
CA GLU A 26 -5.76 8.10 43.83
C GLU A 26 -6.10 6.60 43.83
N HIS A 27 -6.08 5.92 42.68
CA HIS A 27 -6.40 4.50 42.54
C HIS A 27 -5.33 3.75 41.74
N ARG A 28 -4.04 4.02 41.98
CA ARG A 28 -3.05 2.97 41.73
C ARG A 28 -3.45 1.76 42.59
N PRO A 29 -3.44 0.51 42.07
CA PRO A 29 -3.64 -0.65 42.92
C PRO A 29 -2.70 -0.51 44.13
N ASP A 30 -3.18 -0.82 45.33
CA ASP A 30 -2.33 -0.78 46.53
C ASP A 30 -1.02 -1.49 46.16
N PRO A 31 0.15 -0.82 46.21
CA PRO A 31 1.41 -1.44 45.85
C PRO A 31 1.57 -2.79 46.55
N ALA A 32 1.07 -2.97 47.77
CA ALA A 32 1.11 -4.25 48.46
C ALA A 32 0.42 -5.43 47.71
N THR A 33 -0.51 -5.15 46.81
CA THR A 33 -1.27 -6.11 45.99
C THR A 33 -0.65 -6.41 44.63
N LEU A 34 0.17 -5.50 44.08
CA LEU A 34 0.86 -5.71 42.82
C LEU A 34 1.97 -6.75 42.99
N PRO A 35 2.41 -7.47 41.96
CA PRO A 35 3.64 -8.25 42.07
C PRO A 35 4.86 -7.37 42.38
N VAL A 36 5.90 -7.92 43.04
CA VAL A 36 7.11 -7.14 43.44
C VAL A 36 7.73 -6.38 42.25
N TRP A 37 7.64 -6.94 41.04
CA TRP A 37 8.15 -6.31 39.82
C TRP A 37 7.35 -5.09 39.32
N GLU A 38 6.12 -4.88 39.80
CA GLU A 38 5.29 -3.70 39.53
C GLU A 38 5.31 -2.70 40.70
N ARG A 39 5.76 -3.12 41.89
CA ARG A 39 5.81 -2.31 43.12
C ARG A 39 7.01 -1.39 43.21
N GLU A 40 8.18 -1.93 42.88
CA GLU A 40 9.46 -1.26 43.09
C GLU A 40 9.92 -0.67 41.76
N SER A 41 9.91 0.66 41.65
CA SER A 41 10.50 1.35 40.52
C SER A 41 12.01 1.18 40.56
N ASP A 42 12.54 0.25 39.78
CA ASP A 42 13.97 0.10 39.54
C ASP A 42 14.25 0.55 38.09
N PRO A 43 15.25 1.44 37.86
CA PRO A 43 15.58 1.93 36.52
C PRO A 43 16.05 0.83 35.54
N HIS A 44 16.31 -0.39 36.04
CA HIS A 44 16.62 -1.59 35.26
C HIS A 44 15.45 -2.59 35.20
N ARG A 45 14.28 -2.23 35.71
CA ARG A 45 13.06 -3.06 35.74
C ARG A 45 11.84 -2.24 35.33
N THR A 46 11.80 -1.87 34.05
CA THR A 46 10.59 -1.31 33.42
C THR A 46 9.81 -2.44 32.75
N TRP A 47 8.61 -2.76 33.24
CA TRP A 47 7.77 -3.82 32.64
C TRP A 47 6.98 -3.30 31.43
N GLU A 48 6.36 -2.14 31.59
CA GLU A 48 5.47 -1.50 30.62
C GLU A 48 5.83 -0.01 30.50
N THR A 49 5.50 0.57 29.34
CA THR A 49 5.62 2.01 29.09
C THR A 49 4.45 2.45 28.21
N SER A 50 4.27 3.76 28.08
CA SER A 50 3.25 4.32 27.20
C SER A 50 3.53 3.99 25.73
N LEU A 51 2.48 3.68 24.97
CA LEU A 51 2.53 3.56 23.50
C LEU A 51 2.35 4.92 22.79
N THR A 52 2.10 6.01 23.53
CA THR A 52 1.99 7.37 22.99
C THR A 52 3.18 7.75 22.09
N PRO A 53 4.45 7.46 22.45
CA PRO A 53 5.57 7.75 21.57
C PRO A 53 5.51 6.99 20.24
N ALA A 54 5.09 5.72 20.23
CA ALA A 54 4.94 4.94 19.00
C ALA A 54 3.82 5.48 18.10
N LEU A 55 2.71 5.93 18.68
CA LEU A 55 1.66 6.61 17.92
C LEU A 55 2.15 7.96 17.37
N ARG A 56 2.93 8.70 18.16
CA ARG A 56 3.52 9.98 17.74
C ARG A 56 4.45 9.79 16.54
N THR A 57 5.28 8.76 16.49
CA THR A 57 6.16 8.50 15.33
C THR A 57 5.37 8.18 14.07
N ALA A 58 4.25 7.45 14.17
CA ALA A 58 3.37 7.20 13.03
C ALA A 58 2.78 8.52 12.49
N VAL A 59 2.29 9.39 13.39
CA VAL A 59 1.77 10.71 13.03
C VAL A 59 2.85 11.62 12.43
N GLN A 60 4.08 11.59 12.98
CA GLN A 60 5.22 12.33 12.45
C GLN A 60 5.57 11.89 11.02
N ALA A 61 5.51 10.59 10.72
CA ALA A 61 5.71 10.09 9.36
C ALA A 61 4.66 10.65 8.40
N TYR A 62 3.37 10.63 8.79
CA TYR A 62 2.29 11.23 7.99
C TYR A 62 2.51 12.73 7.76
N ALA A 63 2.91 13.47 8.79
CA ALA A 63 3.20 14.90 8.70
C ALA A 63 4.43 15.21 7.82
N ARG A 64 5.48 14.40 7.90
CA ARG A 64 6.69 14.54 7.08
C ARG A 64 6.43 14.29 5.60
N VAL A 65 5.64 13.26 5.29
CA VAL A 65 5.33 12.85 3.91
C VAL A 65 4.19 13.69 3.31
N ASP A 66 3.30 14.22 4.14
CA ASP A 66 2.08 14.94 3.74
C ASP A 66 1.20 14.09 2.79
N GLY A 67 0.96 12.83 3.18
CA GLY A 67 0.21 11.86 2.38
C GLY A 67 0.28 10.44 2.95
N ARG A 68 -0.08 9.45 2.12
CA ARG A 68 0.07 8.03 2.47
C ARG A 68 1.56 7.72 2.71
N ILE A 69 1.83 6.96 3.77
CA ILE A 69 3.19 6.57 4.17
C ILE A 69 3.43 5.10 3.93
N THR A 70 4.70 4.71 3.76
CA THR A 70 5.09 3.30 3.61
C THR A 70 5.71 2.75 4.91
N PRO A 71 5.93 1.42 5.04
CA PRO A 71 6.67 0.83 6.16
C PRO A 71 8.04 1.48 6.37
N GLU A 72 8.72 1.84 5.28
CA GLU A 72 10.01 2.52 5.30
C GLU A 72 9.92 3.94 5.90
N ASP A 73 8.85 4.67 5.61
CA ASP A 73 8.63 6.02 6.15
C ASP A 73 8.42 6.01 7.67
N TRP A 74 7.64 5.06 8.18
CA TRP A 74 7.38 4.94 9.62
C TRP A 74 8.57 4.38 10.37
N ALA A 75 9.26 3.38 9.81
CA ALA A 75 10.46 2.82 10.43
C ALA A 75 11.57 3.86 10.65
N ALA A 76 11.71 4.83 9.74
CA ALA A 76 12.65 5.94 9.90
C ALA A 76 12.35 6.77 11.16
N GLU A 77 11.08 7.09 11.44
CA GLU A 77 10.66 7.81 12.65
C GLU A 77 10.82 6.95 13.91
N LEU A 78 10.52 5.65 13.83
CA LEU A 78 10.72 4.71 14.95
C LEU A 78 12.19 4.60 15.36
N VAL A 79 13.09 4.50 14.39
CA VAL A 79 14.54 4.40 14.64
C VAL A 79 15.09 5.70 15.23
N ALA A 80 14.53 6.85 14.82
CA ALA A 80 14.94 8.17 15.31
C ALA A 80 14.41 8.50 16.71
N ASP A 81 13.32 7.87 17.18
CA ASP A 81 12.69 8.21 18.46
C ASP A 81 13.49 7.68 19.67
N ARG A 82 14.10 8.62 20.40
CA ARG A 82 14.92 8.32 21.57
C ARG A 82 14.11 7.85 22.78
N GLU A 83 12.88 8.35 22.94
CA GLU A 83 12.03 8.04 24.09
C GLU A 83 11.65 6.55 24.11
N LEU A 84 11.23 6.01 22.96
CA LEU A 84 10.96 4.59 22.80
C LEU A 84 12.20 3.75 23.10
N ARG A 85 13.35 4.11 22.51
CA ARG A 85 14.62 3.38 22.65
C ARG A 85 15.13 3.35 24.09
N GLU A 86 14.95 4.43 24.83
CA GLU A 86 15.42 4.55 26.21
C GLU A 86 14.42 4.02 27.25
N ALA A 87 13.17 3.72 26.86
CA ALA A 87 12.13 3.27 27.78
C ALA A 87 12.43 1.91 28.44
N LYS A 88 13.21 1.04 27.79
CA LYS A 88 13.65 -0.28 28.30
C LYS A 88 12.50 -1.14 28.85
N ALA A 89 11.31 -1.00 28.28
CA ALA A 89 10.12 -1.71 28.72
C ALA A 89 10.15 -3.17 28.23
N PHE A 90 10.08 -4.13 29.15
CA PHE A 90 10.09 -5.56 28.83
C PHE A 90 9.04 -5.94 27.79
N ARG A 91 7.84 -5.35 27.87
CA ARG A 91 6.77 -5.65 26.92
C ARG A 91 7.08 -5.18 25.50
N LEU A 92 7.95 -4.19 25.29
CA LEU A 92 8.32 -3.68 23.96
C LEU A 92 9.53 -4.39 23.32
N LEU A 93 9.95 -5.57 23.81
CA LEU A 93 11.10 -6.30 23.26
C LEU A 93 11.02 -6.55 21.75
N ASP A 94 9.83 -6.88 21.22
CA ASP A 94 9.62 -7.06 19.78
C ASP A 94 9.87 -5.75 19.01
N LEU A 95 9.51 -4.59 19.60
CA LEU A 95 9.71 -3.28 18.97
C LEU A 95 11.19 -2.93 18.95
N TYR A 96 11.88 -3.14 20.07
CA TYR A 96 13.31 -2.92 20.16
C TYR A 96 14.07 -3.78 19.17
N THR A 97 13.68 -5.06 19.04
CA THR A 97 14.23 -5.96 18.01
C THR A 97 13.98 -5.41 16.61
N ALA A 98 12.76 -4.94 16.30
CA ALA A 98 12.46 -4.39 14.99
C ALA A 98 13.28 -3.12 14.68
N VAL A 99 13.47 -2.24 15.68
CA VAL A 99 14.31 -1.03 15.55
C VAL A 99 15.78 -1.40 15.36
N GLU A 100 16.32 -2.32 16.16
CA GLU A 100 17.69 -2.83 16.04
C GLU A 100 17.94 -3.44 14.66
N LEU A 101 17.04 -4.30 14.18
CA LEU A 101 17.13 -4.88 12.83
C LEU A 101 17.11 -3.82 11.73
N CYS A 102 16.30 -2.76 11.86
CA CYS A 102 16.32 -1.64 10.93
C CYS A 102 17.66 -0.90 10.93
N GLU A 103 18.24 -0.66 12.12
CA GLU A 103 19.58 -0.04 12.26
C GLU A 103 20.69 -0.93 11.67
N GLU A 104 20.56 -2.24 11.77
CA GLU A 104 21.44 -3.23 11.13
C GLU A 104 21.25 -3.31 9.60
N GLY A 105 20.24 -2.63 9.06
CA GLY A 105 19.98 -2.53 7.63
C GLY A 105 18.96 -3.53 7.08
N MET A 106 18.23 -4.24 7.94
CA MET A 106 17.11 -5.09 7.53
C MET A 106 15.98 -4.24 6.95
N ASN A 107 15.35 -4.72 5.88
CA ASN A 107 14.21 -4.02 5.30
C ASN A 107 13.03 -4.02 6.30
N PRO A 108 12.40 -2.87 6.58
CA PRO A 108 11.29 -2.76 7.54
C PRO A 108 10.10 -3.69 7.26
N ARG A 109 9.90 -4.13 6.01
CA ARG A 109 8.83 -5.08 5.66
C ARG A 109 9.06 -6.48 6.22
N LEU A 110 10.24 -6.78 6.74
CA LEU A 110 10.61 -8.08 7.31
C LEU A 110 10.79 -8.07 8.82
N THR A 111 10.99 -6.90 9.43
CA THR A 111 11.43 -6.82 10.83
C THR A 111 10.41 -7.37 11.82
N GLY A 112 9.11 -7.33 11.48
CA GLY A 112 8.06 -7.96 12.28
C GLY A 112 7.86 -9.47 12.07
N LEU A 113 8.46 -10.10 11.06
CA LEU A 113 8.14 -11.48 10.62
C LEU A 113 8.35 -12.54 11.72
N GLY A 114 9.34 -12.33 12.59
CA GLY A 114 9.73 -13.25 13.67
C GLY A 114 9.14 -12.93 15.04
N SER A 115 8.32 -11.88 15.18
CA SER A 115 7.79 -11.46 16.48
C SER A 115 6.77 -12.45 17.04
N THR A 116 6.58 -12.42 18.36
CA THR A 116 5.40 -13.07 18.96
C THR A 116 4.19 -12.18 18.70
N PRO A 117 3.09 -12.66 18.08
CA PRO A 117 1.97 -11.79 17.76
C PRO A 117 1.41 -11.10 19.01
N TRP A 118 1.40 -9.76 19.01
CA TRP A 118 0.88 -8.97 20.13
C TRP A 118 0.14 -7.71 19.64
N GLY A 119 -1.07 -7.47 20.18
CA GLY A 119 -1.97 -6.40 19.71
C GLY A 119 -1.55 -4.96 20.04
N CYS A 120 -0.41 -4.73 20.70
CA CYS A 120 0.09 -3.38 21.02
C CYS A 120 0.31 -2.50 19.78
N VAL A 121 0.66 -3.10 18.63
CA VAL A 121 0.87 -2.39 17.36
C VAL A 121 -0.43 -1.76 16.83
N ALA A 122 -1.60 -2.17 17.33
CA ALA A 122 -2.87 -1.54 16.97
C ALA A 122 -2.91 -0.05 17.35
N VAL A 123 -2.28 0.33 18.46
CA VAL A 123 -2.29 1.71 18.96
C VAL A 123 -1.63 2.68 17.98
N PRO A 124 -0.38 2.50 17.54
CA PRO A 124 0.21 3.38 16.54
C PRO A 124 -0.49 3.33 15.18
N CYS A 125 -1.06 2.19 14.79
CA CYS A 125 -1.82 2.06 13.54
C CYS A 125 -3.15 2.82 13.53
N LEU A 126 -3.64 3.34 14.66
CA LEU A 126 -4.79 4.26 14.69
C LEU A 126 -4.52 5.52 13.84
N ALA A 127 -3.25 5.93 13.67
CA ALA A 127 -2.89 7.02 12.77
C ALA A 127 -3.36 6.77 11.32
N ALA A 128 -3.31 5.51 10.85
CA ALA A 128 -3.84 5.14 9.54
C ALA A 128 -5.36 5.25 9.49
N GLY A 129 -6.06 4.91 10.57
CA GLY A 129 -7.51 5.09 10.69
C GLY A 129 -7.93 6.57 10.62
N VAL A 130 -7.15 7.47 11.23
CA VAL A 130 -7.37 8.92 11.14
C VAL A 130 -7.08 9.43 9.72
N TYR A 131 -5.95 9.04 9.12
CA TYR A 131 -5.61 9.45 7.75
C TYR A 131 -6.68 9.01 6.73
N HIS A 132 -7.18 7.78 6.89
CA HIS A 132 -8.23 7.21 6.07
C HIS A 132 -9.63 7.42 6.64
N ALA A 133 -9.86 8.53 7.35
CA ALA A 133 -11.20 8.90 7.80
C ALA A 133 -12.21 8.76 6.65
N CYS A 134 -13.31 8.06 6.93
CA CYS A 134 -14.36 7.71 5.98
C CYS A 134 -13.99 6.70 4.86
N ASP A 135 -12.85 6.00 4.97
CA ASP A 135 -12.38 4.96 4.03
C ASP A 135 -11.79 3.74 4.77
N PRO A 136 -12.64 2.92 5.41
CA PRO A 136 -12.17 1.84 6.28
C PRO A 136 -11.43 0.71 5.56
N ASP A 137 -11.75 0.42 4.29
CA ASP A 137 -11.02 -0.57 3.49
C ASP A 137 -9.59 -0.11 3.16
N SER A 138 -9.39 1.17 2.82
CA SER A 138 -8.04 1.72 2.62
C SER A 138 -7.26 1.83 3.92
N ALA A 139 -7.93 2.13 5.04
CA ALA A 139 -7.33 2.11 6.37
C ALA A 139 -6.77 0.73 6.71
N TYR A 140 -7.52 -0.34 6.41
CA TYR A 140 -7.06 -1.70 6.59
C TYR A 140 -5.79 -1.98 5.78
N VAL A 141 -5.80 -1.66 4.49
CA VAL A 141 -4.68 -1.94 3.57
C VAL A 141 -3.38 -1.31 4.07
N ASP A 142 -3.40 -0.01 4.39
CA ASP A 142 -2.20 0.69 4.84
C ASP A 142 -1.76 0.23 6.23
N ALA A 143 -2.69 -0.03 7.14
CA ALA A 143 -2.37 -0.46 8.50
C ALA A 143 -1.74 -1.87 8.55
N VAL A 144 -2.10 -2.80 7.65
CA VAL A 144 -1.40 -4.10 7.56
C VAL A 144 0.08 -3.89 7.20
N GLU A 145 0.36 -3.03 6.23
CA GLU A 145 1.71 -2.72 5.80
C GLU A 145 2.51 -2.08 6.93
N LEU A 146 1.96 -1.05 7.59
CA LEU A 146 2.61 -0.38 8.71
C LEU A 146 2.85 -1.32 9.88
N ALA A 147 1.83 -2.04 10.34
CA ALA A 147 1.95 -2.96 11.46
C ALA A 147 3.04 -4.03 11.23
N SER A 148 3.31 -4.38 9.98
CA SER A 148 4.33 -5.37 9.63
C SER A 148 5.77 -4.96 9.91
N VAL A 149 6.02 -3.67 10.17
CA VAL A 149 7.33 -3.18 10.66
C VAL A 149 7.69 -3.83 11.99
N TRP A 150 6.71 -3.99 12.87
CA TRP A 150 6.94 -4.45 14.23
C TRP A 150 6.36 -5.85 14.49
N GLN A 151 5.25 -6.21 13.85
CA GLN A 151 4.51 -7.43 14.18
C GLN A 151 4.26 -8.33 12.97
N ARG A 152 4.02 -9.61 13.22
CA ARG A 152 3.51 -10.57 12.23
C ARG A 152 2.01 -10.81 12.40
N ARG A 153 1.43 -11.56 11.45
CA ARG A 153 0.06 -12.09 11.59
C ARG A 153 -0.05 -13.00 12.82
N PRO A 154 -1.20 -13.01 13.53
CA PRO A 154 -2.43 -12.24 13.25
C PRO A 154 -2.43 -10.78 13.72
N ALA A 155 -1.42 -10.32 14.47
CA ALA A 155 -1.42 -8.98 15.08
C ALA A 155 -1.47 -7.83 14.06
N THR A 156 -0.90 -8.02 12.88
CA THR A 156 -1.04 -7.05 11.77
C THR A 156 -2.47 -6.88 11.30
N ASP A 157 -3.26 -7.96 11.27
CA ASP A 157 -4.67 -7.86 10.84
C ASP A 157 -5.52 -7.28 11.97
N TRP A 158 -5.24 -7.60 13.24
CA TRP A 158 -5.90 -6.94 14.37
C TRP A 158 -5.69 -5.42 14.36
N ALA A 159 -4.46 -4.97 14.14
CA ALA A 159 -4.17 -3.55 14.03
C ALA A 159 -4.87 -2.89 12.85
N ALA A 160 -4.92 -3.57 11.71
CA ALA A 160 -5.62 -3.09 10.53
C ALA A 160 -7.13 -3.00 10.71
N LEU A 161 -7.74 -3.97 11.40
CA LEU A 161 -9.15 -3.93 11.74
C LEU A 161 -9.48 -2.84 12.77
N CYS A 162 -8.56 -2.55 13.70
CA CYS A 162 -8.71 -1.40 14.60
C CYS A 162 -8.64 -0.07 13.84
N ALA A 163 -7.72 0.06 12.89
CA ALA A 163 -7.62 1.24 12.02
C ALA A 163 -8.88 1.41 11.14
N ALA A 164 -9.39 0.30 10.57
CA ALA A 164 -10.64 0.28 9.82
C ALA A 164 -11.85 0.67 10.69
N ALA A 165 -11.93 0.16 11.92
CA ALA A 165 -12.98 0.53 12.87
C ALA A 165 -12.98 2.03 13.17
N LEU A 166 -11.79 2.61 13.38
CA LEU A 166 -11.65 4.06 13.59
C LEU A 166 -12.03 4.86 12.36
N ALA A 167 -11.57 4.47 11.17
CA ALA A 167 -11.93 5.12 9.91
C ALA A 167 -13.44 5.07 9.63
N ALA A 168 -14.09 3.93 9.93
CA ALA A 168 -15.54 3.76 9.84
C ALA A 168 -16.27 4.65 10.85
N ALA A 169 -15.78 4.72 12.10
CA ALA A 169 -16.35 5.56 13.15
C ALA A 169 -16.29 7.06 12.83
N LEU A 170 -15.31 7.50 12.03
CA LEU A 170 -15.18 8.88 11.55
C LEU A 170 -16.14 9.21 10.39
N THR A 171 -16.97 8.26 9.95
CA THR A 171 -17.98 8.51 8.92
C THR A 171 -19.17 9.26 9.52
N PRO A 172 -19.65 10.38 8.92
CA PRO A 172 -20.82 11.09 9.43
C PRO A 172 -22.05 10.18 9.56
N GLY A 173 -22.66 10.18 10.75
CA GLY A 173 -23.80 9.32 11.07
C GLY A 173 -23.44 7.87 11.42
N ALA A 174 -22.15 7.54 11.59
CA ALA A 174 -21.73 6.24 12.07
C ALA A 174 -22.32 5.94 13.45
N THR A 175 -22.62 4.66 13.67
CA THR A 175 -23.10 4.09 14.92
C THR A 175 -22.20 2.91 15.30
N PRO A 176 -22.21 2.45 16.57
CA PRO A 176 -21.52 1.22 16.96
C PRO A 176 -21.86 0.03 16.07
N GLN A 177 -23.12 -0.10 15.66
CA GLN A 177 -23.58 -1.18 14.78
C GLN A 177 -22.98 -1.07 13.38
N THR A 178 -23.07 0.10 12.74
CA THR A 178 -22.51 0.28 11.39
C THR A 178 -21.00 0.11 11.36
N VAL A 179 -20.28 0.55 12.40
CA VAL A 179 -18.83 0.31 12.53
C VAL A 179 -18.54 -1.18 12.61
N THR A 180 -19.31 -1.91 13.42
CA THR A 180 -19.13 -3.35 13.59
C THR A 180 -19.38 -4.13 12.31
N ASP A 181 -20.49 -3.83 11.62
CA ASP A 181 -20.85 -4.50 10.36
C ASP A 181 -19.78 -4.27 9.29
N GLU A 182 -19.27 -3.05 9.18
CA GLU A 182 -18.21 -2.70 8.23
C GLU A 182 -16.90 -3.46 8.52
N VAL A 183 -16.47 -3.51 9.77
CA VAL A 183 -15.23 -4.21 10.17
C VAL A 183 -15.35 -5.71 9.94
N LEU A 184 -16.51 -6.32 10.25
CA LEU A 184 -16.74 -7.75 9.97
C LEU A 184 -16.72 -8.04 8.46
N GLN A 185 -17.31 -7.15 7.65
CA GLN A 185 -17.30 -7.28 6.19
C GLN A 185 -15.88 -7.15 5.61
N ILE A 186 -15.08 -6.21 6.11
CA ILE A 186 -13.67 -6.06 5.72
C ILE A 186 -12.86 -7.28 6.15
N ALA A 187 -13.04 -7.78 7.38
CA ALA A 187 -12.37 -8.98 7.84
C ALA A 187 -12.71 -10.18 6.95
N ALA A 188 -13.98 -10.39 6.61
CA ALA A 188 -14.43 -11.49 5.77
C ALA A 188 -13.79 -11.48 4.37
N ASP A 189 -13.59 -10.29 3.81
CA ASP A 189 -13.03 -10.11 2.46
C ASP A 189 -11.48 -10.08 2.44
N ARG A 190 -10.84 -9.45 3.43
CA ARG A 190 -9.38 -9.18 3.46
C ARG A 190 -8.57 -10.16 4.32
N ALA A 191 -9.15 -10.72 5.38
CA ALA A 191 -8.50 -11.68 6.29
C ALA A 191 -9.50 -12.72 6.82
N PRO A 192 -9.91 -13.71 5.98
CA PRO A 192 -10.96 -14.68 6.33
C PRO A 192 -10.67 -15.52 7.58
N ASP A 193 -9.40 -15.74 7.90
CA ASP A 193 -8.95 -16.38 9.13
C ASP A 193 -9.15 -15.49 10.36
N ALA A 194 -8.75 -14.22 10.31
CA ALA A 194 -9.04 -13.26 11.37
C ALA A 194 -10.55 -13.08 11.58
N HIS A 195 -11.32 -13.03 10.49
CA HIS A 195 -12.78 -12.97 10.53
C HIS A 195 -13.40 -14.16 11.27
N ARG A 196 -12.94 -15.38 11.00
CA ARG A 196 -13.41 -16.58 11.71
C ARG A 196 -13.14 -16.50 13.20
N ASP A 197 -11.95 -16.02 13.59
CA ASP A 197 -11.57 -15.91 14.99
C ASP A 197 -12.40 -14.82 15.71
N LEU A 198 -12.68 -13.69 15.03
CA LEU A 198 -13.61 -12.65 15.51
C LEU A 198 -15.02 -13.20 15.70
N LEU A 199 -15.55 -13.94 14.73
CA LEU A 199 -16.89 -14.53 14.83
C LEU A 199 -16.97 -15.55 15.96
N ALA A 200 -15.92 -16.36 16.17
CA ALA A 200 -15.87 -17.29 17.28
C ALA A 200 -15.97 -16.58 18.63
N LEU A 201 -15.24 -15.46 18.81
CA LEU A 201 -15.34 -14.64 20.03
C LEU A 201 -16.71 -13.97 20.15
N TRP A 202 -17.23 -13.44 19.05
CA TRP A 202 -18.52 -12.79 18.96
C TRP A 202 -19.65 -13.73 19.40
N GLU A 203 -19.72 -14.93 18.82
CA GLU A 203 -20.73 -15.95 19.14
C GLU A 203 -20.59 -16.44 20.57
N LYS A 204 -19.36 -16.67 21.04
CA LYS A 204 -19.09 -17.15 22.40
C LYS A 204 -19.60 -16.17 23.47
N THR A 205 -19.49 -14.87 23.20
CA THR A 205 -19.89 -13.81 24.15
C THR A 205 -21.36 -13.38 23.98
N ALA A 206 -22.00 -13.68 22.85
CA ALA A 206 -23.36 -13.24 22.57
C ALA A 206 -24.36 -13.76 23.62
N GLY A 207 -25.18 -12.85 24.16
CA GLY A 207 -26.21 -13.17 25.15
C GLY A 207 -25.69 -13.51 26.55
N GLN A 208 -24.37 -13.49 26.77
CA GLN A 208 -23.79 -13.68 28.10
C GLN A 208 -23.96 -12.41 28.95
N PRO A 209 -24.07 -12.53 30.29
CA PRO A 209 -24.02 -11.37 31.17
C PRO A 209 -22.73 -10.57 31.01
N LEU A 210 -22.80 -9.24 31.10
CA LEU A 210 -21.64 -8.36 30.86
C LEU A 210 -20.40 -8.73 31.69
N HIS A 211 -20.58 -9.13 32.95
CA HIS A 211 -19.46 -9.55 33.80
C HIS A 211 -18.79 -10.83 33.29
N GLU A 212 -19.54 -11.77 32.72
CA GLU A 212 -19.00 -12.96 32.08
C GLU A 212 -18.29 -12.60 30.77
N VAL A 213 -18.88 -11.71 29.96
CA VAL A 213 -18.24 -11.18 28.74
C VAL A 213 -16.88 -10.57 29.09
N LEU A 214 -16.84 -9.64 30.05
CA LEU A 214 -15.61 -8.98 30.49
C LEU A 214 -14.60 -9.93 31.13
N THR A 215 -15.09 -10.98 31.80
CA THR A 215 -14.22 -12.06 32.27
C THR A 215 -13.67 -12.86 31.09
N MET A 216 -14.46 -13.16 30.06
CA MET A 216 -14.00 -13.90 28.90
C MET A 216 -12.99 -13.10 28.08
N VAL A 217 -13.26 -11.83 27.78
CA VAL A 217 -12.33 -10.97 27.04
C VAL A 217 -11.15 -10.46 27.89
N GLY A 218 -11.31 -10.42 29.21
CA GLY A 218 -10.30 -9.95 30.17
C GLY A 218 -9.44 -11.06 30.80
N VAL A 219 -9.93 -12.31 30.90
CA VAL A 219 -9.24 -13.49 31.47
C VAL A 219 -8.80 -14.50 30.40
N SER A 220 -9.32 -14.44 29.16
CA SER A 220 -8.68 -15.12 28.01
C SER A 220 -7.27 -14.59 27.71
N ALA A 221 -6.81 -13.62 28.49
CA ALA A 221 -5.47 -13.08 28.58
C ALA A 221 -4.43 -13.98 29.28
N VAL A 222 -4.84 -15.08 29.94
CA VAL A 222 -3.89 -16.01 30.57
C VAL A 222 -3.66 -17.22 29.65
N ILE A 223 -2.67 -17.08 28.78
CA ILE A 223 -1.69 -18.12 28.40
C ILE A 223 -2.29 -19.53 28.26
N SER A 224 -3.11 -19.80 27.25
CA SER A 224 -3.27 -21.17 26.75
C SER A 224 -2.59 -21.40 25.41
N GLU A 225 -2.32 -20.34 24.64
CA GLU A 225 -1.58 -20.38 23.39
C GLU A 225 -0.63 -19.17 23.34
N TRP A 226 0.50 -19.31 22.65
CA TRP A 226 1.62 -18.36 22.63
C TRP A 226 1.33 -17.02 21.91
N HIS A 227 0.07 -16.56 21.87
CA HIS A 227 -0.38 -15.35 21.16
C HIS A 227 -0.90 -14.29 22.13
N GLY A 228 -0.61 -13.02 21.84
CA GLY A 228 -1.07 -11.85 22.60
C GLY A 228 -2.50 -11.41 22.25
N PHE A 229 -2.96 -10.38 22.97
CA PHE A 229 -4.31 -9.81 22.97
C PHE A 229 -4.85 -9.40 21.58
N ASP A 230 -6.10 -9.76 21.26
CA ASP A 230 -6.86 -9.33 20.07
C ASP A 230 -7.68 -8.06 20.37
N PRO A 231 -7.16 -6.84 20.10
CA PRO A 231 -7.87 -5.60 20.36
C PRO A 231 -9.08 -5.39 19.46
N ALA A 232 -9.09 -5.96 18.25
CA ALA A 232 -10.19 -5.78 17.30
C ALA A 232 -11.42 -6.53 17.80
N GLY A 233 -11.27 -7.81 18.16
CA GLY A 233 -12.36 -8.62 18.69
C GLY A 233 -12.94 -8.06 19.98
N VAL A 234 -12.08 -7.59 20.88
CA VAL A 234 -12.53 -6.94 22.13
C VAL A 234 -13.30 -5.65 21.85
N ALA A 235 -12.79 -4.79 20.96
CA ALA A 235 -13.48 -3.55 20.61
C ALA A 235 -14.88 -3.82 20.03
N LEU A 236 -15.00 -4.79 19.11
CA LEU A 236 -16.29 -5.15 18.52
C LEU A 236 -17.28 -5.71 19.54
N VAL A 237 -16.85 -6.61 20.42
CA VAL A 237 -17.71 -7.16 21.49
C VAL A 237 -18.20 -6.04 22.42
N LEU A 238 -17.32 -5.11 22.80
CA LEU A 238 -17.70 -4.00 23.65
C LEU A 238 -18.63 -3.01 22.95
N LEU A 239 -18.43 -2.72 21.65
CA LEU A 239 -19.34 -1.90 20.86
C LEU A 239 -20.73 -2.52 20.73
N ARG A 240 -20.81 -3.85 20.56
CA ARG A 240 -22.08 -4.59 20.54
C ARG A 240 -22.87 -4.42 21.83
N ASP A 241 -22.21 -4.64 22.96
CA ASP A 241 -22.89 -4.76 24.26
C ASP A 241 -23.07 -3.41 24.97
N LEU A 242 -22.19 -2.44 24.69
CA LEU A 242 -22.13 -1.15 25.40
C LEU A 242 -22.14 0.07 24.46
N GLY A 243 -22.33 -0.11 23.15
CA GLY A 243 -22.33 0.97 22.17
C GLY A 243 -23.35 2.07 22.45
N ASP A 244 -24.50 1.75 23.03
CA ASP A 244 -25.53 2.74 23.41
C ASP A 244 -25.24 3.44 24.76
N ALA A 245 -24.17 3.05 25.45
CA ALA A 245 -23.80 3.55 26.77
C ALA A 245 -22.32 3.93 26.81
N PRO A 246 -21.90 5.03 26.14
CA PRO A 246 -20.50 5.34 25.91
C PRO A 246 -19.66 5.46 27.18
N ARG A 247 -20.23 6.01 28.27
CA ARG A 247 -19.52 6.06 29.56
C ARG A 247 -19.27 4.67 30.15
N ARG A 248 -20.22 3.73 30.00
CA ARG A 248 -20.05 2.34 30.45
C ARG A 248 -19.05 1.60 29.57
N LEU A 249 -19.06 1.86 28.25
CA LEU A 249 -18.08 1.36 27.29
C LEU A 249 -16.64 1.75 27.69
N LEU A 250 -16.39 3.04 27.90
CA LEU A 250 -15.10 3.56 28.35
C LEU A 250 -14.70 2.98 29.71
N ALA A 251 -15.66 2.89 30.63
CA ALA A 251 -15.46 2.33 31.95
C ALA A 251 -15.07 0.85 31.94
N ALA A 252 -15.66 0.07 31.04
CA ALA A 252 -15.33 -1.34 30.84
C ALA A 252 -13.93 -1.49 30.24
N ALA A 253 -13.62 -0.78 29.16
CA ALA A 253 -12.32 -0.87 28.48
C ALA A 253 -11.14 -0.47 29.39
N ALA A 254 -11.30 0.58 30.19
CA ALA A 254 -10.26 1.07 31.10
C ALA A 254 -9.96 0.14 32.29
N ARG A 255 -10.88 -0.79 32.62
CA ARG A 255 -10.76 -1.71 33.77
C ARG A 255 -10.36 -3.13 33.38
N MET A 256 -10.08 -3.38 32.11
CA MET A 256 -9.56 -4.67 31.65
C MET A 256 -8.10 -4.85 32.08
N GLY A 257 -7.68 -6.09 32.37
CA GLY A 257 -6.32 -6.41 32.84
C GLY A 257 -5.20 -6.01 31.86
N THR A 258 -5.54 -5.69 30.62
CA THR A 258 -4.63 -5.26 29.54
C THR A 258 -5.12 -3.95 28.90
N ALA A 259 -5.69 -3.07 29.72
CA ALA A 259 -6.24 -1.77 29.31
C ALA A 259 -5.26 -0.94 28.46
N ALA A 260 -3.95 -1.07 28.65
CA ALA A 260 -2.93 -0.37 27.87
C ALA A 260 -3.00 -0.64 26.34
N VAL A 261 -3.63 -1.74 25.91
CA VAL A 261 -3.83 -2.08 24.49
C VAL A 261 -5.29 -1.85 24.07
N TYR A 262 -6.25 -2.30 24.87
CA TYR A 262 -7.67 -2.23 24.52
C TYR A 262 -8.27 -0.84 24.66
N ALA A 263 -7.95 -0.13 25.75
CA ALA A 263 -8.56 1.15 26.04
C ALA A 263 -8.22 2.21 24.97
N PRO A 264 -6.97 2.36 24.48
CA PRO A 264 -6.69 3.33 23.41
C PRO A 264 -7.54 3.13 22.15
N VAL A 265 -7.74 1.88 21.72
CA VAL A 265 -8.56 1.56 20.54
C VAL A 265 -10.03 1.91 20.78
N VAL A 266 -10.61 1.43 21.89
CA VAL A 266 -12.01 1.70 22.23
C VAL A 266 -12.26 3.19 22.44
N PHE A 267 -11.33 3.89 23.09
CA PHE A 267 -11.42 5.33 23.32
C PHE A 267 -11.33 6.11 22.02
N ALA A 268 -10.43 5.73 21.11
CA ALA A 268 -10.33 6.39 19.80
C ALA A 268 -11.63 6.23 19.00
N ILE A 269 -12.19 5.02 18.94
CA ILE A 269 -13.48 4.76 18.29
C ILE A 269 -14.59 5.57 18.96
N ALA A 270 -14.62 5.63 20.29
CA ALA A 270 -15.61 6.39 21.03
C ALA A 270 -15.51 7.90 20.77
N GLY A 271 -14.30 8.45 20.74
CA GLY A 271 -14.07 9.85 20.39
C GLY A 271 -14.51 10.17 18.97
N ALA A 272 -14.31 9.24 18.02
CA ALA A 272 -14.79 9.39 16.64
C ALA A 272 -16.32 9.34 16.53
N LEU A 273 -16.99 8.44 17.26
CA LEU A 273 -18.46 8.28 17.21
C LEU A 273 -19.21 9.41 17.92
N TRP A 274 -18.70 9.91 19.04
CA TRP A 274 -19.45 10.78 19.95
C TRP A 274 -18.78 12.13 20.23
N GLY A 275 -17.63 12.41 19.62
CA GLY A 275 -16.84 13.61 19.85
C GLY A 275 -16.10 13.61 21.19
N GLU A 276 -15.28 14.63 21.42
CA GLU A 276 -14.43 14.71 22.62
C GLU A 276 -15.21 14.89 23.94
N GLU A 277 -16.46 15.39 23.87
CA GLU A 277 -17.32 15.61 25.03
C GLU A 277 -17.75 14.30 25.73
N VAL A 278 -17.54 13.15 25.08
CA VAL A 278 -17.71 11.84 25.71
C VAL A 278 -16.71 11.62 26.85
N PHE A 279 -15.55 12.30 26.79
CA PHE A 279 -14.51 12.24 27.79
C PHE A 279 -14.74 13.29 28.88
N ALA A 280 -14.43 12.94 30.14
CA ALA A 280 -14.47 13.88 31.24
C ALA A 280 -13.55 15.09 30.97
N SER A 281 -13.93 16.29 31.43
CA SER A 281 -13.17 17.53 31.22
C SER A 281 -11.72 17.43 31.72
N GLU A 282 -11.54 16.74 32.84
CA GLU A 282 -10.25 16.50 33.48
C GLU A 282 -9.36 15.64 32.57
N TRP A 283 -9.95 14.65 31.91
CA TRP A 283 -9.24 13.75 30.98
C TRP A 283 -8.75 14.53 29.76
N ARG A 284 -9.61 15.37 29.18
CA ARG A 284 -9.25 16.24 28.06
C ARG A 284 -8.13 17.21 28.44
N GLN A 285 -8.23 17.83 29.62
CA GLN A 285 -7.21 18.74 30.12
C GLN A 285 -5.86 18.03 30.28
N GLY A 286 -5.85 16.86 30.92
CA GLY A 286 -4.62 16.08 31.12
C GLY A 286 -4.02 15.50 29.84
N ALA A 287 -4.83 15.22 28.82
CA ALA A 287 -4.35 14.69 27.54
C ALA A 287 -3.86 15.77 26.56
N SER A 288 -4.21 17.04 26.78
CA SER A 288 -3.96 18.14 25.83
C SER A 288 -2.49 18.24 25.40
N GLU A 289 -1.54 18.22 26.35
CA GLU A 289 -0.10 18.28 26.05
C GLU A 289 0.41 17.05 25.29
N LEU A 290 -0.18 15.87 25.55
CA LEU A 290 0.20 14.61 24.88
C LEU A 290 -0.28 14.55 23.42
N VAL A 291 -1.45 15.14 23.15
CA VAL A 291 -2.10 15.13 21.83
C VAL A 291 -1.58 16.25 20.94
N GLU A 292 -1.04 17.34 21.51
CA GLU A 292 -0.60 18.51 20.74
C GLU A 292 0.35 18.16 19.58
N PRO A 293 1.41 17.33 19.76
CA PRO A 293 2.27 16.92 18.64
C PRO A 293 1.53 16.10 17.56
N MET A 294 0.46 15.42 17.94
CA MET A 294 -0.34 14.58 17.04
C MET A 294 -1.35 15.38 16.20
N ARG A 295 -1.61 16.64 16.56
CA ARG A 295 -2.47 17.53 15.74
C ARG A 295 -1.93 17.74 14.33
N ALA A 296 -0.64 17.51 14.10
CA ALA A 296 -0.02 17.59 12.78
C ALA A 296 -0.67 16.67 11.73
N VAL A 297 -1.43 15.63 12.14
CA VAL A 297 -2.19 14.79 11.20
C VAL A 297 -3.41 15.50 10.58
N ILE A 298 -3.98 16.51 11.26
CA ILE A 298 -5.17 17.23 10.78
C ILE A 298 -4.92 17.89 9.41
N PRO A 299 -3.90 18.75 9.22
CA PRO A 299 -3.64 19.34 7.91
C PRO A 299 -3.32 18.30 6.83
N VAL A 300 -2.74 17.15 7.20
CA VAL A 300 -2.49 16.04 6.25
C VAL A 300 -3.81 15.45 5.74
N VAL A 301 -4.82 15.31 6.61
CA VAL A 301 -6.17 14.85 6.22
C VAL A 301 -6.87 15.90 5.36
N GLU A 302 -6.74 17.19 5.68
CA GLU A 302 -7.28 18.30 4.88
C GLU A 302 -6.66 18.29 3.46
N HIS A 303 -5.33 18.22 3.36
CA HIS A 303 -4.65 18.12 2.06
C HIS A 303 -5.04 16.86 1.28
N ARG A 304 -5.26 15.72 1.95
CA ARG A 304 -5.81 14.51 1.32
C ARG A 304 -7.17 14.80 0.69
N LEU A 305 -8.09 15.44 1.40
CA LEU A 305 -9.41 15.80 0.89
C LEU A 305 -9.33 16.77 -0.29
N ASP A 306 -8.43 17.75 -0.24
CA ASP A 306 -8.20 18.66 -1.38
C ASP A 306 -7.72 17.92 -2.63
N ARG A 307 -6.82 16.94 -2.43
CA ARG A 307 -6.36 16.05 -3.51
C ARG A 307 -7.51 15.22 -4.07
N GLU A 308 -8.37 14.63 -3.22
CA GLU A 308 -9.55 13.90 -3.68
C GLU A 308 -10.46 14.78 -4.55
N GLY A 309 -10.71 16.02 -4.12
CA GLY A 309 -11.44 17.02 -4.91
C GLY A 309 -10.81 17.30 -6.28
N ALA A 310 -9.48 17.35 -6.36
CA ALA A 310 -8.77 17.49 -7.64
C ALA A 310 -8.90 16.24 -8.53
N LEU A 311 -8.81 15.04 -7.94
CA LEU A 311 -8.98 13.77 -8.65
C LEU A 311 -10.40 13.58 -9.19
N ILE A 312 -11.43 14.03 -8.47
CA ILE A 312 -12.81 14.05 -8.94
C ILE A 312 -12.92 14.87 -10.23
N ARG A 313 -12.42 16.12 -10.22
CA ARG A 313 -12.47 17.01 -11.40
C ARG A 313 -11.72 16.43 -12.58
N GLU A 314 -10.55 15.84 -12.34
CA GLU A 314 -9.75 15.24 -13.39
C GLU A 314 -10.41 13.99 -13.99
N THR A 315 -11.00 13.13 -13.14
CA THR A 315 -11.75 11.95 -13.59
C THR A 315 -12.96 12.37 -14.42
N GLU A 316 -13.72 13.37 -13.99
CA GLU A 316 -14.86 13.91 -14.75
C GLU A 316 -14.46 14.47 -16.12
N ARG A 317 -13.30 15.12 -16.19
CA ARG A 317 -12.72 15.64 -17.44
C ARG A 317 -12.37 14.49 -18.39
N LEU A 318 -11.76 13.43 -17.87
CA LEU A 318 -11.40 12.24 -18.65
C LEU A 318 -12.62 11.43 -19.09
N LEU A 319 -13.73 11.50 -18.38
CA LEU A 319 -14.99 10.86 -18.79
C LEU A 319 -15.72 11.62 -19.91
N GLN A 320 -15.28 12.82 -20.29
CA GLN A 320 -15.81 13.51 -21.47
C GLN A 320 -15.36 12.84 -22.77
N PRO A 321 -16.14 12.97 -23.87
CA PRO A 321 -15.75 12.44 -25.18
C PRO A 321 -14.40 12.99 -25.65
N GLY A 322 -13.54 12.08 -26.13
CA GLY A 322 -12.27 12.37 -26.78
C GLY A 322 -12.41 12.52 -28.30
N ALA A 323 -11.30 12.31 -29.01
CA ALA A 323 -11.22 12.51 -30.47
C ALA A 323 -12.03 11.48 -31.28
N THR A 324 -12.27 10.30 -30.72
CA THR A 324 -12.98 9.18 -31.35
C THR A 324 -14.47 9.16 -31.02
N GLY A 325 -14.93 10.02 -30.11
CA GLY A 325 -16.29 10.02 -29.55
C GLY A 325 -16.49 9.09 -28.34
N GLU A 326 -15.56 8.18 -28.07
CA GLU A 326 -15.45 7.47 -26.79
C GLU A 326 -14.93 8.41 -25.69
N ALA A 327 -15.05 8.03 -24.41
CA ALA A 327 -14.46 8.82 -23.32
C ALA A 327 -12.93 8.94 -23.48
N LEU A 328 -12.35 10.11 -23.19
CA LEU A 328 -10.90 10.30 -23.23
C LEU A 328 -10.16 9.29 -22.33
N LEU A 329 -10.78 8.92 -21.21
CA LEU A 329 -10.32 7.85 -20.32
C LEU A 329 -10.16 6.52 -21.06
N TYR A 330 -11.16 6.14 -21.86
CA TYR A 330 -11.11 4.93 -22.68
C TYR A 330 -9.98 5.00 -23.70
N GLU A 331 -9.85 6.12 -24.42
CA GLU A 331 -8.81 6.30 -25.44
C GLU A 331 -7.41 6.10 -24.86
N LYS A 332 -7.14 6.70 -23.68
CA LYS A 332 -5.86 6.58 -22.97
C LYS A 332 -5.60 5.16 -22.47
N ILE A 333 -6.58 4.53 -21.80
CA ILE A 333 -6.44 3.17 -21.26
C ILE A 333 -6.26 2.16 -22.39
N TYR A 334 -7.07 2.25 -23.44
CA TYR A 334 -6.94 1.35 -24.58
C TYR A 334 -5.63 1.58 -25.33
N GLY A 335 -5.19 2.84 -25.45
CA GLY A 335 -3.89 3.19 -26.02
C GLY A 335 -2.72 2.61 -25.22
N CYS A 336 -2.78 2.66 -23.89
CA CYS A 336 -1.82 2.06 -22.97
C CYS A 336 -1.63 0.56 -23.26
N VAL A 337 -2.71 -0.22 -23.18
CA VAL A 337 -2.65 -1.69 -23.30
C VAL A 337 -2.32 -2.13 -24.72
N LEU A 338 -2.86 -1.44 -25.73
CA LEU A 338 -2.64 -1.79 -27.14
C LEU A 338 -1.21 -1.47 -27.59
N ALA A 339 -0.71 -0.28 -27.26
CA ALA A 339 0.65 0.12 -27.62
C ALA A 339 1.70 -0.69 -26.86
N GLY A 340 1.46 -1.00 -25.57
CA GLY A 340 2.31 -1.89 -24.80
C GLY A 340 2.45 -3.26 -25.45
N ALA A 341 1.33 -3.90 -25.79
CA ALA A 341 1.34 -5.22 -26.43
C ALA A 341 2.06 -5.25 -27.77
N ILE A 342 1.90 -4.21 -28.59
CA ILE A 342 2.63 -4.07 -29.85
C ILE A 342 4.12 -3.87 -29.61
N GLY A 343 4.49 -2.99 -28.68
CA GLY A 343 5.89 -2.74 -28.34
C GLY A 343 6.59 -4.00 -27.86
N ASN A 344 5.99 -4.73 -26.92
CA ASN A 344 6.52 -6.01 -26.42
C ASN A 344 6.74 -7.02 -27.56
N ALA A 345 5.71 -7.26 -28.37
CA ALA A 345 5.79 -8.20 -29.49
C ALA A 345 6.76 -7.79 -30.60
N MET A 346 6.95 -6.49 -30.81
CA MET A 346 7.90 -5.98 -31.78
C MET A 346 9.34 -6.10 -31.27
N GLY A 347 9.56 -5.86 -29.98
CA GLY A 347 10.87 -5.93 -29.34
C GLY A 347 11.44 -7.34 -29.20
N SER A 348 10.61 -8.37 -29.02
CA SER A 348 11.09 -9.72 -28.67
C SER A 348 12.00 -10.39 -29.71
N VAL A 349 11.95 -9.98 -30.98
CA VAL A 349 12.87 -10.47 -32.01
C VAL A 349 14.30 -9.90 -31.91
N CYS A 350 14.50 -8.91 -31.05
CA CYS A 350 15.76 -8.21 -30.76
C CYS A 350 16.22 -8.37 -29.30
N GLU A 351 15.48 -9.11 -28.48
CA GLU A 351 15.81 -9.37 -27.08
C GLU A 351 17.20 -10.01 -26.97
N GLY A 352 18.01 -9.51 -26.02
CA GLY A 352 19.38 -9.94 -25.76
C GLY A 352 20.43 -9.45 -26.77
N MET A 353 20.04 -8.82 -27.89
CA MET A 353 20.98 -8.35 -28.91
C MET A 353 21.56 -6.98 -28.58
N LEU A 354 22.80 -6.71 -29.00
CA LEU A 354 23.31 -5.34 -29.11
C LEU A 354 22.70 -4.65 -30.33
N TYR A 355 22.57 -3.32 -30.31
CA TYR A 355 22.00 -2.60 -31.46
C TYR A 355 22.81 -2.83 -32.76
N SER A 356 24.11 -3.10 -32.66
CA SER A 356 24.96 -3.47 -33.81
C SER A 356 24.57 -4.83 -34.40
N GLU A 357 24.22 -5.80 -33.54
CA GLU A 357 23.76 -7.12 -33.97
C GLU A 357 22.34 -7.04 -34.56
N VAL A 358 21.50 -6.13 -34.03
CA VAL A 358 20.20 -5.81 -34.63
C VAL A 358 20.40 -5.26 -36.04
N ILE A 359 21.34 -4.33 -36.26
CA ILE A 359 21.65 -3.79 -37.61
C ILE A 359 22.21 -4.88 -38.54
N GLU A 360 23.08 -5.76 -38.04
CA GLU A 360 23.63 -6.86 -38.85
C GLU A 360 22.51 -7.82 -39.32
N ARG A 361 21.61 -8.17 -38.41
CA ARG A 361 20.50 -9.09 -38.69
C ARG A 361 19.36 -8.44 -39.47
N TYR A 362 19.09 -7.17 -39.20
CA TYR A 362 18.03 -6.36 -39.80
C TYR A 362 18.61 -5.02 -40.28
N PRO A 363 19.22 -4.96 -41.48
CA PRO A 363 19.92 -3.75 -41.96
C PRO A 363 19.07 -2.48 -42.02
N GLU A 364 17.77 -2.61 -42.30
CA GLU A 364 16.80 -1.51 -42.34
C GLU A 364 16.20 -1.20 -40.95
N GLY A 365 16.62 -1.94 -39.92
CA GLY A 365 15.95 -2.00 -38.63
C GLY A 365 14.66 -2.83 -38.64
N VAL A 366 14.16 -3.15 -37.46
CA VAL A 366 12.83 -3.73 -37.28
C VAL A 366 11.81 -2.59 -37.25
N LEU A 367 10.97 -2.51 -38.28
CA LEU A 367 10.01 -1.42 -38.46
C LEU A 367 8.55 -1.82 -38.21
N THR A 368 8.31 -3.08 -37.84
CA THR A 368 6.98 -3.65 -37.59
C THR A 368 7.10 -4.91 -36.73
N VAL A 369 5.98 -5.39 -36.20
CA VAL A 369 5.90 -6.69 -35.52
C VAL A 369 6.19 -7.81 -36.52
N LEU A 370 7.29 -8.54 -36.30
CA LEU A 370 7.70 -9.67 -37.16
C LEU A 370 7.12 -11.01 -36.70
N ASN A 371 6.76 -11.12 -35.41
CA ASN A 371 6.13 -12.30 -34.83
C ASN A 371 4.76 -11.95 -34.22
N PRO A 372 3.65 -11.97 -34.98
CA PRO A 372 2.33 -11.66 -34.45
C PRO A 372 1.88 -12.56 -33.29
N GLY A 373 2.41 -13.79 -33.17
CA GLY A 373 2.11 -14.68 -32.06
C GLY A 373 2.55 -14.13 -30.69
N ALA A 374 3.51 -13.21 -30.67
CA ALA A 374 3.98 -12.54 -29.45
C ALA A 374 2.97 -11.53 -28.88
N LEU A 375 2.09 -10.95 -29.72
CA LEU A 375 1.08 -9.98 -29.28
C LEU A 375 0.19 -10.49 -28.14
N GLU A 376 0.04 -11.80 -28.06
CA GLU A 376 -0.81 -12.48 -27.08
C GLU A 376 -0.02 -13.29 -26.06
N ASN A 377 1.25 -13.60 -26.31
CA ASN A 377 1.99 -14.59 -25.53
C ASN A 377 3.22 -14.04 -24.80
N GLU A 378 3.63 -12.80 -25.06
CA GLU A 378 4.70 -12.19 -24.26
C GLU A 378 4.31 -12.10 -22.78
N ASP A 379 5.27 -12.38 -21.91
CA ASP A 379 5.06 -12.47 -20.48
C ASP A 379 4.80 -11.10 -19.84
N ASP A 380 5.37 -10.00 -20.36
CA ASP A 380 4.99 -8.62 -20.03
C ASP A 380 3.46 -8.43 -20.06
N ASN A 381 2.87 -8.75 -21.23
CA ASN A 381 1.44 -8.56 -21.49
C ASN A 381 0.59 -9.44 -20.58
N GLN A 382 1.03 -10.69 -20.38
CA GLN A 382 0.32 -11.63 -19.53
C GLN A 382 0.36 -11.21 -18.06
N MET A 383 1.50 -10.71 -17.56
CA MET A 383 1.64 -10.24 -16.19
C MET A 383 0.83 -8.96 -15.95
N ALA A 384 0.90 -7.99 -16.86
CA ALA A 384 0.09 -6.77 -16.80
C ALA A 384 -1.42 -7.10 -16.82
N LEU A 385 -1.84 -8.08 -17.62
CA LEU A 385 -3.22 -8.55 -17.66
C LEU A 385 -3.64 -9.25 -16.36
N LEU A 386 -2.75 -10.00 -15.70
CA LEU A 386 -3.02 -10.57 -14.37
C LEU A 386 -3.29 -9.47 -13.36
N LEU A 387 -2.44 -8.43 -13.30
CA LEU A 387 -2.64 -7.33 -12.35
C LEU A 387 -3.90 -6.50 -12.67
N THR A 388 -4.16 -6.30 -13.96
CA THR A 388 -5.42 -5.71 -14.46
C THR A 388 -6.64 -6.50 -13.96
N LYS A 389 -6.62 -7.83 -14.08
CA LYS A 389 -7.69 -8.70 -13.57
C LYS A 389 -7.84 -8.56 -12.05
N THR A 390 -6.73 -8.43 -11.31
CA THR A 390 -6.78 -8.20 -9.87
C THR A 390 -7.53 -6.91 -9.55
N TYR A 391 -7.21 -5.78 -10.19
CA TYR A 391 -7.97 -4.53 -10.01
C TYR A 391 -9.46 -4.67 -10.35
N LEU A 392 -9.78 -5.36 -11.45
CA LEU A 392 -11.18 -5.60 -11.84
C LEU A 392 -11.93 -6.48 -10.83
N ARG A 393 -11.27 -7.45 -10.18
CA ARG A 393 -11.85 -8.30 -9.12
C ARG A 393 -12.04 -7.54 -7.81
N ARG A 394 -11.25 -6.49 -7.57
CA ARG A 394 -11.36 -5.64 -6.37
C ARG A 394 -12.37 -4.50 -6.51
N GLU A 395 -12.97 -4.34 -7.69
CA GLU A 395 -14.11 -3.45 -7.96
C GLU A 395 -13.92 -2.01 -7.47
N GLY A 396 -12.74 -1.43 -7.73
CA GLY A 396 -12.44 -0.04 -7.37
C GLY A 396 -11.78 0.15 -6.00
N ARG A 397 -11.62 -0.93 -5.22
CA ARG A 397 -10.85 -0.93 -3.96
C ARG A 397 -9.36 -1.10 -4.21
N LEU A 398 -8.54 -0.71 -3.24
CA LEU A 398 -7.08 -0.87 -3.31
C LEU A 398 -6.70 -2.36 -3.45
N VAL A 399 -5.73 -2.62 -4.33
CA VAL A 399 -5.12 -3.93 -4.55
C VAL A 399 -3.90 -4.08 -3.65
N THR A 400 -3.77 -5.24 -3.02
CA THR A 400 -2.62 -5.61 -2.20
C THR A 400 -1.75 -6.66 -2.90
N ALA A 401 -0.52 -6.86 -2.42
CA ALA A 401 0.31 -7.99 -2.83
C ALA A 401 -0.41 -9.35 -2.63
N ARG A 402 -1.24 -9.48 -1.59
CA ARG A 402 -2.02 -10.71 -1.35
C ARG A 402 -3.11 -10.92 -2.40
N ASP A 403 -3.77 -9.86 -2.85
CA ASP A 403 -4.77 -9.94 -3.93
C ASP A 403 -4.12 -10.35 -5.27
N PHE A 404 -2.94 -9.81 -5.56
CA PHE A 404 -2.19 -10.17 -6.77
C PHE A 404 -1.66 -11.59 -6.69
N GLY A 405 -1.11 -11.99 -5.54
CA GLY A 405 -0.68 -13.37 -5.27
C GLY A 405 -1.84 -14.37 -5.39
N ALA A 406 -3.03 -14.03 -4.90
CA ALA A 406 -4.23 -14.85 -5.10
C ALA A 406 -4.58 -14.98 -6.58
N THR A 407 -4.47 -13.89 -7.35
CA THR A 407 -4.68 -13.93 -8.81
C THR A 407 -3.64 -14.79 -9.51
N TRP A 408 -2.38 -14.77 -9.08
CA TRP A 408 -1.36 -15.67 -9.61
C TRP A 408 -1.74 -17.13 -9.37
N MET A 409 -2.14 -17.46 -8.14
CA MET A 409 -2.51 -18.84 -7.79
C MET A 409 -3.69 -19.36 -8.60
N THR A 410 -4.64 -18.50 -8.98
CA THR A 410 -5.83 -18.90 -9.75
C THR A 410 -5.60 -18.90 -11.27
N ASP A 411 -4.85 -17.93 -11.80
CA ASP A 411 -4.87 -17.62 -13.24
C ASP A 411 -3.50 -17.76 -13.93
N MET A 412 -2.38 -17.64 -13.20
CA MET A 412 -1.06 -17.57 -13.82
C MET A 412 -0.68 -18.91 -14.45
N ARG A 413 -0.32 -18.88 -15.73
CA ARG A 413 0.33 -20.00 -16.42
C ARG A 413 1.81 -20.01 -16.06
N ARG A 414 2.16 -20.59 -14.91
CA ARG A 414 3.53 -20.62 -14.35
C ARG A 414 4.63 -20.85 -15.41
N ASP A 415 4.48 -21.85 -16.28
CA ASP A 415 5.52 -22.22 -17.25
C ASP A 415 5.70 -21.24 -18.42
N GLY A 416 4.86 -20.20 -18.51
CA GLY A 416 4.96 -19.14 -19.50
C GLY A 416 5.85 -17.96 -19.10
N PHE A 417 6.35 -17.90 -17.87
CA PHE A 417 7.10 -16.74 -17.36
C PHE A 417 8.58 -17.06 -17.13
N TRP A 418 9.44 -16.06 -16.97
CA TRP A 418 10.84 -16.30 -16.61
C TRP A 418 11.02 -16.92 -15.20
N LEU A 419 12.23 -17.42 -14.92
CA LEU A 419 12.53 -18.20 -13.71
C LEU A 419 12.25 -17.42 -12.42
N CYS A 420 12.52 -16.11 -12.40
CA CYS A 420 12.28 -15.25 -11.23
C CYS A 420 10.78 -15.21 -10.85
N CYS A 421 9.87 -15.09 -11.82
CA CYS A 421 8.42 -15.16 -11.58
C CYS A 421 8.00 -16.55 -11.09
N ARG A 422 8.55 -17.62 -11.68
CA ARG A 422 8.24 -19.01 -11.27
C ARG A 422 8.69 -19.31 -9.85
N SER A 423 9.86 -18.81 -9.45
CA SER A 423 10.38 -18.95 -8.10
C SER A 423 9.47 -18.25 -7.08
N THR A 424 9.05 -17.02 -7.35
CA THR A 424 8.08 -16.31 -6.49
C THR A 424 6.75 -17.07 -6.40
N TYR A 425 6.23 -17.54 -7.53
CA TYR A 425 5.00 -18.34 -7.57
C TYR A 425 5.12 -19.58 -6.65
N ASP A 426 6.24 -20.30 -6.71
CA ASP A 426 6.47 -21.50 -5.89
C ASP A 426 6.62 -21.17 -4.39
N LEU A 427 7.22 -20.02 -4.05
CA LEU A 427 7.31 -19.53 -2.67
C LEU A 427 5.92 -19.21 -2.10
N ILE A 428 5.10 -18.47 -2.85
CA ILE A 428 3.71 -18.15 -2.46
C ILE A 428 2.91 -19.44 -2.28
N ARG A 429 3.04 -20.38 -3.23
CA ARG A 429 2.39 -21.69 -3.15
C ARG A 429 2.83 -22.51 -1.94
N SER A 430 4.06 -22.31 -1.46
CA SER A 430 4.60 -22.95 -0.26
C SER A 430 4.19 -22.26 1.04
N GLY A 431 3.37 -21.20 0.98
CA GLY A 431 2.83 -20.49 2.14
C GLY A 431 3.59 -19.23 2.52
N MET A 432 4.55 -18.76 1.70
CA MET A 432 5.16 -17.45 1.90
C MET A 432 4.10 -16.36 1.69
N ASP A 433 4.01 -15.40 2.62
CA ASP A 433 3.10 -14.26 2.46
C ASP A 433 3.50 -13.46 1.19
N PRO A 434 2.59 -13.27 0.22
CA PRO A 434 2.87 -12.48 -0.96
C PRO A 434 3.48 -11.11 -0.66
N ARG A 435 3.20 -10.48 0.49
CA ARG A 435 3.80 -9.19 0.85
C ARG A 435 5.33 -9.19 0.94
N ILE A 436 5.98 -10.35 1.07
CA ILE A 436 7.45 -10.44 1.26
C ILE A 436 8.11 -11.49 0.37
N ALA A 437 7.36 -12.17 -0.51
CA ALA A 437 7.87 -13.28 -1.30
C ALA A 437 9.03 -12.89 -2.22
N GLY A 438 9.08 -11.64 -2.66
CA GLY A 438 10.11 -11.11 -3.56
C GLY A 438 11.44 -10.76 -2.91
N HIS A 439 11.53 -10.77 -1.57
CA HIS A 439 12.73 -10.27 -0.88
C HIS A 439 14.00 -11.04 -1.26
N TRP A 440 13.93 -12.36 -1.40
CA TRP A 440 15.08 -13.18 -1.75
C TRP A 440 15.21 -13.46 -3.25
N ASN A 441 14.40 -12.78 -4.08
CA ASN A 441 14.45 -12.98 -5.53
C ASN A 441 15.60 -12.21 -6.20
N LEU A 442 15.89 -12.61 -7.44
CA LEU A 442 16.86 -11.97 -8.31
C LEU A 442 16.29 -10.65 -8.86
N VAL A 443 17.18 -9.67 -9.05
CA VAL A 443 16.84 -8.38 -9.67
C VAL A 443 16.91 -8.54 -11.19
N THR A 444 15.79 -8.37 -11.89
CA THR A 444 15.68 -8.72 -13.33
C THR A 444 14.77 -7.83 -14.18
N GLY A 445 14.15 -6.79 -13.64
CA GLY A 445 13.23 -5.92 -14.40
C GLY A 445 11.76 -6.39 -14.46
N SER A 446 11.45 -7.60 -13.99
CA SER A 446 10.16 -8.28 -14.17
C SER A 446 8.96 -7.61 -13.50
N THR A 447 9.17 -6.75 -12.49
CA THR A 447 8.07 -5.92 -11.96
C THR A 447 7.79 -4.69 -12.84
N VAL A 448 8.80 -4.17 -13.56
CA VAL A 448 8.64 -2.99 -14.42
C VAL A 448 7.80 -3.31 -15.65
N MET A 449 7.91 -4.51 -16.19
CA MET A 449 7.14 -4.94 -17.37
C MET A 449 5.61 -4.94 -17.16
N CYS A 450 5.11 -4.82 -15.93
CA CYS A 450 3.68 -5.03 -15.65
C CYS A 450 3.01 -4.06 -14.67
N MET A 451 3.66 -2.96 -14.27
CA MET A 451 3.11 -2.01 -13.28
C MET A 451 2.20 -0.90 -13.85
N GLU A 452 1.97 -0.85 -15.16
CA GLU A 452 1.02 0.09 -15.76
C GLU A 452 -0.39 0.07 -15.15
N PRO A 453 -1.00 -1.08 -14.77
CA PRO A 453 -2.33 -1.10 -14.19
C PRO A 453 -2.43 -0.34 -12.86
N VAL A 454 -1.32 -0.24 -12.09
CA VAL A 454 -1.27 0.56 -10.87
C VAL A 454 -1.45 2.04 -11.21
N GLY A 455 -0.70 2.54 -12.20
CA GLY A 455 -0.82 3.93 -12.65
C GLY A 455 -2.18 4.24 -13.28
N LEU A 456 -2.74 3.30 -14.06
CA LEU A 456 -4.09 3.43 -14.61
C LEU A 456 -5.14 3.55 -13.51
N PHE A 457 -5.06 2.71 -12.48
CA PHE A 457 -5.98 2.78 -11.34
C PHE A 457 -5.83 4.09 -10.57
N HIS A 458 -4.61 4.58 -10.35
CA HIS A 458 -4.37 5.78 -9.56
C HIS A 458 -4.63 7.09 -10.28
N LEU A 459 -4.70 7.11 -11.63
CA LEU A 459 -5.15 8.21 -12.50
C LEU A 459 -4.95 9.60 -11.91
N ALA A 460 -3.95 10.34 -12.41
CA ALA A 460 -3.62 11.68 -11.94
C ALA A 460 -3.22 11.78 -10.44
N ASP A 461 -3.00 10.66 -9.77
CA ASP A 461 -2.33 10.57 -8.46
C ASP A 461 -0.99 9.80 -8.54
N PRO A 462 0.10 10.45 -9.00
CA PRO A 462 1.42 9.83 -8.99
C PRO A 462 1.90 9.44 -7.59
N ARG A 463 1.45 10.09 -6.50
CA ARG A 463 1.90 9.75 -5.14
C ARG A 463 1.21 8.48 -4.64
N GLY A 464 -0.10 8.36 -4.83
CA GLY A 464 -0.84 7.13 -4.54
C GLY A 464 -0.31 5.93 -5.33
N ALA A 465 0.02 6.13 -6.61
CA ALA A 465 0.63 5.11 -7.45
C ALA A 465 1.97 4.60 -6.90
N GLN A 466 2.81 5.48 -6.36
CA GLN A 466 4.12 5.08 -5.80
C GLN A 466 3.97 4.16 -4.59
N VAL A 467 3.04 4.47 -3.69
CA VAL A 467 2.80 3.67 -2.47
C VAL A 467 2.34 2.26 -2.83
N ASP A 468 1.35 2.15 -3.71
CA ASP A 468 0.78 0.85 -4.10
C ASP A 468 1.76 0.05 -4.97
N ALA A 469 2.43 0.70 -5.93
CA ALA A 469 3.43 0.03 -6.76
C ALA A 469 4.56 -0.54 -5.90
N ARG A 470 5.00 0.17 -4.85
CA ARG A 470 6.02 -0.33 -3.92
C ARG A 470 5.56 -1.60 -3.21
N ALA A 471 4.34 -1.61 -2.67
CA ALA A 471 3.81 -2.76 -1.95
C ALA A 471 3.56 -3.96 -2.88
N ILE A 472 2.98 -3.73 -4.07
CA ILE A 472 2.63 -4.78 -5.02
C ILE A 472 3.89 -5.37 -5.68
N SER A 473 4.83 -4.54 -6.13
CA SER A 473 6.08 -5.03 -6.77
C SER A 473 6.98 -5.81 -5.80
N TYR A 474 6.97 -5.46 -4.51
CA TYR A 474 7.74 -6.19 -3.49
C TYR A 474 7.29 -7.65 -3.31
N MET A 475 6.10 -8.00 -3.83
CA MET A 475 5.67 -9.39 -3.94
C MET A 475 6.63 -10.23 -4.77
N GLU A 476 7.20 -9.67 -5.83
CA GLU A 476 7.98 -10.42 -6.80
C GLU A 476 9.47 -10.14 -6.70
N GLN A 477 9.86 -8.88 -6.51
CA GLN A 477 11.28 -8.46 -6.54
C GLN A 477 11.57 -7.41 -5.48
N ARG A 478 12.85 -7.04 -5.34
CA ARG A 478 13.32 -6.09 -4.32
C ARG A 478 14.27 -5.04 -4.90
N GLY A 479 14.59 -4.03 -4.11
CA GLY A 479 15.63 -3.07 -4.46
C GLY A 479 15.26 -2.26 -5.70
N LEU A 480 16.15 -2.26 -6.71
CA LEU A 480 15.98 -1.41 -7.88
C LEU A 480 14.78 -1.79 -8.76
N ASP A 481 14.30 -3.04 -8.72
CA ASP A 481 13.06 -3.43 -9.42
C ASP A 481 11.87 -2.64 -8.88
N VAL A 482 11.72 -2.65 -7.56
CA VAL A 482 10.67 -1.91 -6.86
C VAL A 482 10.80 -0.41 -7.13
N THR A 483 12.02 0.12 -7.11
CA THR A 483 12.27 1.53 -7.46
C THR A 483 11.82 1.85 -8.88
N ALA A 484 12.18 1.04 -9.87
CA ALA A 484 11.80 1.24 -11.26
C ALA A 484 10.28 1.08 -11.48
N ALA A 485 9.66 0.09 -10.85
CA ALA A 485 8.22 -0.14 -10.85
C ALA A 485 7.44 1.07 -10.29
N VAL A 486 7.92 1.65 -9.18
CA VAL A 486 7.38 2.86 -8.57
C VAL A 486 7.46 4.07 -9.50
N ILE A 487 8.61 4.26 -10.16
CA ILE A 487 8.82 5.34 -11.15
C ILE A 487 7.87 5.18 -12.34
N LEU A 488 7.71 3.95 -12.86
CA LEU A 488 6.81 3.68 -13.98
C LEU A 488 5.35 3.95 -13.59
N ALA A 489 4.87 3.42 -12.47
CA ALA A 489 3.49 3.59 -12.02
C ALA A 489 3.13 5.08 -11.81
N ALA A 490 4.05 5.86 -11.24
CA ALA A 490 3.89 7.31 -11.09
C ALA A 490 3.75 8.01 -12.45
N SER A 491 4.55 7.60 -13.42
CA SER A 491 4.59 8.18 -14.77
C SER A 491 3.34 7.84 -15.57
N VAL A 492 2.83 6.61 -15.43
CA VAL A 492 1.53 6.22 -16.01
C VAL A 492 0.39 7.00 -15.38
N ALA A 493 0.37 7.16 -14.05
CA ALA A 493 -0.65 7.98 -13.38
C ALA A 493 -0.61 9.44 -13.86
N GLU A 494 0.57 10.02 -14.08
CA GLU A 494 0.70 11.37 -14.67
C GLU A 494 0.23 11.41 -16.13
N ALA A 495 0.58 10.42 -16.95
CA ALA A 495 0.15 10.33 -18.35
C ALA A 495 -1.37 10.25 -18.51
N MET A 496 -2.07 9.80 -17.46
CA MET A 496 -3.53 9.76 -17.42
C MET A 496 -4.19 11.14 -17.26
N ARG A 497 -3.47 12.20 -16.89
CA ARG A 497 -4.06 13.55 -16.90
C ARG A 497 -4.53 13.93 -18.31
N ALA A 498 -5.64 14.65 -18.39
CA ALA A 498 -6.24 15.08 -19.64
C ALA A 498 -5.28 15.97 -20.46
N GLU A 499 -4.48 16.79 -19.77
CA GLU A 499 -3.52 17.72 -20.36
C GLU A 499 -2.05 17.28 -20.14
N ALA A 500 -1.81 16.00 -19.83
CA ALA A 500 -0.46 15.47 -19.67
C ALA A 500 0.40 15.75 -20.93
N THR A 501 1.70 15.95 -20.71
CA THR A 501 2.69 16.13 -21.78
C THR A 501 3.83 15.14 -21.62
N VAL A 502 4.65 14.98 -22.66
CA VAL A 502 5.89 14.18 -22.55
C VAL A 502 6.77 14.70 -21.41
N GLU A 503 6.87 16.02 -21.30
CA GLU A 503 7.63 16.67 -20.22
C GLU A 503 7.02 16.38 -18.85
N SER A 504 5.70 16.50 -18.68
CA SER A 504 5.08 16.24 -17.37
C SER A 504 5.29 14.80 -16.91
N VAL A 505 5.20 13.84 -17.82
CA VAL A 505 5.49 12.42 -17.57
C VAL A 505 6.96 12.21 -17.16
N CYS A 506 7.91 12.80 -17.91
CA CYS A 506 9.33 12.72 -17.54
C CYS A 506 9.64 13.39 -16.19
N GLN A 507 8.98 14.51 -15.86
CA GLN A 507 9.11 15.15 -14.56
C GLN A 507 8.52 14.31 -13.42
N ALA A 508 7.39 13.63 -13.65
CA ALA A 508 6.83 12.67 -12.69
C ALA A 508 7.78 11.50 -12.47
N ALA A 509 8.42 10.98 -13.53
CA ALA A 509 9.44 9.94 -13.41
C ALA A 509 10.61 10.37 -12.53
N LEU A 510 11.15 11.58 -12.78
CA LEU A 510 12.24 12.14 -11.97
C LEU A 510 11.79 12.36 -10.51
N ALA A 511 10.60 12.91 -10.28
CA ALA A 511 10.06 13.18 -8.95
C ALA A 511 9.85 11.89 -8.13
N ALA A 512 9.47 10.79 -8.76
CA ALA A 512 9.32 9.48 -8.12
C ALA A 512 10.67 8.76 -7.92
N ALA A 513 11.72 9.16 -8.64
CA ALA A 513 13.02 8.54 -8.55
C ALA A 513 13.76 9.01 -7.28
N PRO A 514 14.19 8.07 -6.41
CA PRO A 514 14.98 8.40 -5.22
C PRO A 514 16.32 9.04 -5.59
N ASP A 515 16.83 9.93 -4.74
CA ASP A 515 18.13 10.60 -4.92
C ASP A 515 19.23 10.02 -4.04
N GLU A 516 18.90 9.01 -3.24
CA GLU A 516 19.83 8.29 -2.40
C GLU A 516 20.80 7.43 -3.23
N PRO A 517 22.02 7.18 -2.70
CA PRO A 517 22.97 6.29 -3.34
C PRO A 517 22.40 4.90 -3.64
N MET A 518 22.56 4.43 -4.88
CA MET A 518 22.19 3.06 -5.25
C MET A 518 23.04 2.05 -4.47
N ARG A 519 22.39 1.05 -3.87
CA ARG A 519 23.05 -0.04 -3.13
C ARG A 519 23.07 -1.29 -4.01
N THR A 520 24.15 -1.48 -4.75
CA THR A 520 24.31 -2.57 -5.74
C THR A 520 25.64 -3.29 -5.55
N PHE A 521 25.78 -4.48 -6.15
CA PHE A 521 26.98 -5.32 -5.99
C PHE A 521 28.10 -4.96 -6.97
N ASP A 522 27.79 -4.17 -8.00
CA ASP A 522 28.66 -3.75 -9.08
C ASP A 522 29.02 -2.26 -8.99
N ASP A 523 30.18 -1.89 -9.56
CA ASP A 523 30.67 -0.51 -9.66
C ASP A 523 29.99 0.21 -10.85
N ARG A 524 28.71 0.58 -10.67
CA ARG A 524 27.89 1.22 -11.72
C ARG A 524 28.03 2.73 -11.78
N GLY A 525 27.92 3.26 -13.00
CA GLY A 525 27.90 4.69 -13.26
C GLY A 525 26.55 5.34 -12.94
N GLY A 526 26.51 6.22 -11.93
CA GLY A 526 25.29 6.89 -11.47
C GLY A 526 25.25 6.92 -9.96
N GLN A 527 24.98 8.09 -9.38
CA GLN A 527 24.96 8.22 -7.92
C GLN A 527 23.64 7.67 -7.37
N SER A 528 22.53 7.97 -8.05
CA SER A 528 21.16 7.69 -7.61
C SER A 528 20.27 7.25 -8.76
N PRO A 529 19.13 6.58 -8.50
CA PRO A 529 18.13 6.32 -9.54
C PRO A 529 17.70 7.59 -10.28
N ARG A 530 17.50 8.71 -9.56
CA ARG A 530 17.13 10.00 -10.14
C ARG A 530 18.18 10.52 -11.13
N SER A 531 19.46 10.55 -10.73
CA SER A 531 20.55 11.01 -11.60
C SER A 531 20.74 10.10 -12.82
N TYR A 532 20.48 8.80 -12.69
CA TYR A 532 20.51 7.87 -13.82
C TYR A 532 19.40 8.15 -14.84
N ILE A 533 18.14 8.28 -14.40
CA ILE A 533 17.03 8.62 -15.29
C ILE A 533 17.27 10.00 -15.94
N ALA A 534 17.74 10.98 -15.19
CA ALA A 534 18.08 12.31 -15.71
C ALA A 534 19.14 12.24 -16.83
N ARG A 535 20.17 11.40 -16.68
CA ARG A 535 21.19 11.18 -17.72
C ARG A 535 20.59 10.60 -18.99
N CYS A 536 19.71 9.61 -18.89
CA CYS A 536 19.04 9.01 -20.05
C CYS A 536 18.20 10.07 -20.80
N LEU A 537 17.45 10.90 -20.06
CA LEU A 537 16.66 11.99 -20.61
C LEU A 537 17.54 13.09 -21.24
N GLU A 538 18.69 13.43 -20.62
CA GLU A 538 19.64 14.40 -21.16
C GLU A 538 20.22 13.94 -22.51
N VAL A 539 20.63 12.67 -22.60
CA VAL A 539 21.10 12.09 -23.86
C VAL A 539 20.00 12.11 -24.91
N ALA A 540 18.81 11.62 -24.57
CA ALA A 540 17.66 11.57 -25.47
C ALA A 540 17.26 12.95 -26.01
N GLY A 541 17.27 13.99 -25.17
CA GLY A 541 16.90 15.35 -25.55
C GLY A 541 17.77 16.01 -26.62
N LYS A 542 18.88 15.38 -27.03
CA LYS A 542 19.77 15.85 -28.12
C LYS A 542 19.34 15.36 -29.50
N TYR A 543 18.41 14.42 -29.56
CA TYR A 543 18.04 13.70 -30.78
C TYR A 543 16.56 13.89 -31.12
N ASP A 544 16.27 13.92 -32.42
CA ASP A 544 14.90 13.85 -32.97
C ASP A 544 14.63 12.50 -33.66
N ASP A 545 15.65 11.65 -33.77
CA ASP A 545 15.58 10.31 -34.37
C ASP A 545 15.98 9.26 -33.32
N VAL A 546 15.05 8.36 -33.03
CA VAL A 546 15.20 7.28 -32.06
C VAL A 546 16.37 6.33 -32.39
N LEU A 547 16.68 6.15 -33.67
CA LEU A 547 17.78 5.28 -34.10
C LEU A 547 19.14 5.97 -33.95
N ALA A 548 19.19 7.30 -34.06
CA ALA A 548 20.40 8.09 -33.90
C ALA A 548 20.85 8.18 -32.43
N ALA A 549 19.91 8.16 -31.49
CA ALA A 549 20.19 8.24 -30.05
C ALA A 549 20.95 7.01 -29.50
N ARG A 550 20.86 5.85 -30.18
CA ARG A 550 21.37 4.55 -29.70
C ARG A 550 22.86 4.58 -29.33
N ALA A 551 23.70 5.21 -30.15
CA ALA A 551 25.15 5.20 -29.94
C ALA A 551 25.55 5.90 -28.63
N GLU A 552 25.02 7.11 -28.36
CA GLU A 552 25.34 7.84 -27.13
C GLU A 552 24.67 7.21 -25.90
N LEU A 553 23.47 6.64 -26.05
CA LEU A 553 22.84 5.86 -24.98
C LEU A 553 23.67 4.62 -24.61
N TYR A 554 24.24 3.93 -25.60
CA TYR A 554 25.14 2.80 -25.37
C TYR A 554 26.42 3.22 -24.65
N GLU A 555 26.98 4.37 -25.03
CA GLU A 555 28.20 4.88 -24.41
C GLU A 555 27.98 5.32 -22.95
N LYS A 556 26.82 5.90 -22.63
CA LYS A 556 26.62 6.64 -21.37
C LYS A 556 25.62 6.05 -20.39
N CYS A 557 24.73 5.17 -20.86
CA CYS A 557 23.55 4.75 -20.10
C CYS A 557 23.45 3.24 -19.86
N LEU A 558 24.30 2.41 -20.46
CA LEU A 558 24.28 0.98 -20.12
C LEU A 558 24.77 0.74 -18.69
N LEU A 559 24.13 -0.22 -18.04
CA LEU A 559 24.46 -0.74 -16.72
C LEU A 559 24.94 -2.18 -16.85
N TYR A 560 25.03 -2.87 -15.71
CA TYR A 560 25.63 -4.18 -15.57
C TYR A 560 25.08 -5.26 -16.52
N HIS A 561 23.78 -5.27 -16.78
CA HIS A 561 23.12 -6.29 -17.59
C HIS A 561 21.87 -5.74 -18.28
N HIS A 562 21.47 -6.33 -19.41
CA HIS A 562 20.38 -5.80 -20.25
C HIS A 562 19.02 -5.77 -19.54
N ILE A 563 18.76 -6.72 -18.65
CA ILE A 563 17.56 -6.80 -17.80
C ILE A 563 17.67 -5.96 -16.50
N ASP A 564 18.67 -5.09 -16.35
CA ASP A 564 18.74 -4.21 -15.18
C ASP A 564 17.51 -3.28 -15.16
N PRO A 565 16.74 -3.23 -14.06
CA PRO A 565 15.46 -2.51 -14.01
C PRO A 565 15.59 -1.02 -14.27
N LEU A 566 16.72 -0.39 -13.92
CA LEU A 566 16.94 1.00 -14.25
C LEU A 566 17.37 1.16 -15.70
N GLU A 567 18.21 0.25 -16.24
CA GLU A 567 18.61 0.30 -17.64
C GLU A 567 17.41 0.25 -18.58
N LEU A 568 16.58 -0.78 -18.45
CA LEU A 568 15.39 -0.93 -19.29
C LEU A 568 14.48 0.30 -19.16
N LEU A 569 14.27 0.83 -17.94
CA LEU A 569 13.34 1.92 -17.72
C LEU A 569 13.91 3.25 -18.25
N GLY A 570 15.20 3.50 -18.05
CA GLY A 570 15.89 4.68 -18.56
C GLY A 570 15.94 4.71 -20.09
N LEU A 571 16.23 3.58 -20.73
CA LEU A 571 16.18 3.45 -22.19
C LEU A 571 14.74 3.59 -22.71
N SER A 572 13.74 3.09 -21.98
CA SER A 572 12.32 3.29 -22.32
C SER A 572 11.95 4.78 -22.33
N TYR A 573 12.34 5.53 -21.29
CA TYR A 573 12.12 6.96 -21.24
C TYR A 573 12.89 7.73 -22.32
N ALA A 574 14.11 7.29 -22.64
CA ALA A 574 14.88 7.88 -23.73
C ALA A 574 14.16 7.73 -25.08
N MET A 575 13.60 6.55 -25.36
CA MET A 575 12.82 6.30 -26.58
C MET A 575 11.50 7.06 -26.59
N PHE A 576 10.78 7.10 -25.46
CA PHE A 576 9.55 7.88 -25.29
C PHE A 576 9.78 9.38 -25.54
N LEU A 577 10.84 9.96 -24.95
CA LEU A 577 11.19 11.37 -25.10
C LEU A 577 11.62 11.71 -26.53
N THR A 578 12.54 10.92 -27.11
CA THR A 578 13.04 11.12 -28.48
C THR A 578 11.90 11.01 -29.51
N ALA A 579 10.98 10.06 -29.29
CA ALA A 579 9.78 9.88 -30.11
C ALA A 579 8.74 10.99 -29.92
N LYS A 580 8.88 11.88 -28.93
CA LYS A 580 7.89 12.92 -28.57
C LYS A 580 6.50 12.34 -28.28
N GLY A 581 6.48 11.13 -27.72
CA GLY A 581 5.27 10.36 -27.46
C GLY A 581 4.57 9.79 -28.71
N ASP A 582 5.24 9.74 -29.86
CA ASP A 582 4.75 9.01 -31.03
C ASP A 582 4.89 7.50 -30.83
N VAL A 583 3.77 6.76 -30.88
CA VAL A 583 3.74 5.32 -30.60
C VAL A 583 4.64 4.52 -31.56
N ARG A 584 4.64 4.88 -32.86
CA ARG A 584 5.44 4.16 -33.85
C ARG A 584 6.92 4.36 -33.59
N GLN A 585 7.35 5.61 -33.44
CA GLN A 585 8.76 5.92 -33.21
C GLN A 585 9.25 5.35 -31.87
N ALA A 586 8.43 5.40 -30.81
CA ALA A 586 8.78 4.82 -29.53
C ALA A 586 8.99 3.30 -29.61
N ALA A 587 8.08 2.58 -30.29
CA ALA A 587 8.21 1.13 -30.52
C ALA A 587 9.45 0.81 -31.38
N ILE A 588 9.64 1.50 -32.51
CA ILE A 588 10.82 1.33 -33.37
C ILE A 588 12.11 1.57 -32.58
N GLY A 589 12.17 2.66 -31.81
CA GLY A 589 13.33 3.00 -30.99
C GLY A 589 13.67 1.92 -29.97
N GLY A 590 12.67 1.51 -29.19
CA GLY A 590 12.85 0.50 -28.14
C GLY A 590 13.16 -0.90 -28.69
N THR A 591 12.66 -1.25 -29.87
CA THR A 591 13.04 -2.52 -30.51
C THR A 591 14.47 -2.48 -31.02
N ASN A 592 14.85 -1.39 -31.70
CA ASN A 592 16.12 -1.30 -32.41
C ASN A 592 17.31 -0.88 -31.54
N ILE A 593 17.07 -0.52 -30.27
CA ILE A 593 18.15 -0.36 -29.29
C ILE A 593 18.67 -1.71 -28.79
N GLY A 594 17.95 -2.83 -29.02
CA GLY A 594 18.33 -4.15 -28.51
C GLY A 594 18.20 -4.20 -26.98
N ARG A 595 19.07 -4.97 -26.32
CA ARG A 595 19.05 -5.22 -24.87
C ARG A 595 17.77 -5.97 -24.49
N ASP A 596 17.07 -5.56 -23.44
CA ASP A 596 15.76 -6.10 -23.05
C ASP A 596 14.65 -5.46 -23.93
N ALA A 597 14.74 -5.72 -25.24
CA ALA A 597 14.13 -4.91 -26.28
C ALA A 597 12.59 -4.96 -26.27
N ASP A 598 12.00 -6.09 -25.90
CA ASP A 598 10.58 -6.28 -25.65
C ASP A 598 10.08 -5.36 -24.53
N THR A 599 10.69 -5.40 -23.34
CA THR A 599 10.31 -4.52 -22.23
C THR A 599 10.53 -3.06 -22.62
N ILE A 600 11.69 -2.70 -23.19
CA ILE A 600 12.02 -1.32 -23.55
C ILE A 600 11.03 -0.75 -24.57
N ALA A 601 10.76 -1.51 -25.65
CA ALA A 601 9.77 -1.12 -26.66
C ALA A 601 8.36 -1.04 -26.09
N GLY A 602 7.97 -2.04 -25.28
CA GLY A 602 6.67 -2.11 -24.62
C GLY A 602 6.42 -0.90 -23.75
N ARG A 603 7.34 -0.55 -22.84
CA ARG A 603 7.16 0.58 -21.92
C ARG A 603 7.18 1.93 -22.65
N ALA A 604 8.07 2.13 -23.62
CA ALA A 604 8.12 3.37 -24.40
C ALA A 604 6.85 3.59 -25.24
N ALA A 605 6.37 2.53 -25.90
CA ALA A 605 5.14 2.55 -26.69
C ALA A 605 3.90 2.70 -25.78
N MET A 606 3.86 2.01 -24.64
CA MET A 606 2.79 2.09 -23.65
C MET A 606 2.63 3.51 -23.10
N LEU A 607 3.72 4.18 -22.71
CA LEU A 607 3.66 5.57 -22.24
C LEU A 607 3.17 6.51 -23.35
N SER A 608 3.63 6.30 -24.58
CA SER A 608 3.17 7.04 -25.76
C SER A 608 1.67 6.85 -26.02
N GLY A 609 1.18 5.61 -25.96
CA GLY A 609 -0.22 5.25 -26.14
C GLY A 609 -1.11 5.77 -25.02
N THR A 610 -0.66 5.72 -23.77
CA THR A 610 -1.35 6.30 -22.62
C THR A 610 -1.49 7.82 -22.78
N LEU A 611 -0.44 8.48 -23.26
CA LEU A 611 -0.42 9.93 -23.42
C LEU A 611 -1.33 10.38 -24.58
N LYS A 612 -1.23 9.73 -25.74
CA LYS A 612 -1.83 10.17 -27.01
C LYS A 612 -3.13 9.48 -27.40
N GLY A 613 -3.47 8.36 -26.75
CA GLY A 613 -4.68 7.58 -26.99
C GLY A 613 -4.53 6.53 -28.10
N ALA A 614 -5.45 5.56 -28.11
CA ALA A 614 -5.42 4.42 -29.04
C ALA A 614 -5.44 4.79 -30.53
N GLN A 615 -6.01 5.94 -30.88
CA GLN A 615 -6.08 6.46 -32.25
C GLN A 615 -4.72 6.74 -32.89
N THR A 616 -3.65 6.88 -32.09
CA THR A 616 -2.30 7.08 -32.61
C THR A 616 -1.53 5.78 -32.81
N VAL A 617 -2.12 4.64 -32.47
CA VAL A 617 -1.53 3.32 -32.72
C VAL A 617 -1.68 2.97 -34.21
N PRO A 618 -0.60 2.58 -34.92
CA PRO A 618 -0.68 2.22 -36.33
C PRO A 618 -1.68 1.11 -36.64
N ASN A 619 -2.66 1.39 -37.51
CA ASN A 619 -3.74 0.46 -37.84
C ASN A 619 -3.22 -0.86 -38.44
N GLU A 620 -2.13 -0.83 -39.19
CA GLU A 620 -1.50 -2.04 -39.73
C GLU A 620 -0.96 -2.97 -38.64
N TRP A 621 -0.59 -2.44 -37.46
CA TRP A 621 -0.17 -3.25 -36.32
C TRP A 621 -1.37 -3.77 -35.54
N VAL A 622 -2.43 -2.95 -35.40
CA VAL A 622 -3.70 -3.39 -34.82
C VAL A 622 -4.31 -4.55 -35.61
N ALA A 623 -4.18 -4.53 -36.95
CA ALA A 623 -4.67 -5.59 -37.83
C ALA A 623 -3.95 -6.94 -37.67
N LEU A 624 -2.83 -7.00 -36.93
CA LEU A 624 -2.10 -8.25 -36.66
C LEU A 624 -2.67 -9.03 -35.47
N PHE A 625 -3.48 -8.41 -34.62
CA PHE A 625 -4.15 -9.09 -33.50
C PHE A 625 -5.23 -10.05 -34.01
N SER A 626 -5.45 -11.14 -33.28
CA SER A 626 -6.70 -11.90 -33.44
C SER A 626 -7.90 -11.05 -33.00
N SER A 627 -9.06 -11.31 -33.60
CA SER A 627 -10.29 -10.60 -33.23
C SER A 627 -10.68 -10.82 -31.75
N GLU A 628 -10.36 -11.99 -31.20
CA GLU A 628 -10.64 -12.33 -29.80
C GLU A 628 -9.77 -11.50 -28.85
N SER A 629 -8.46 -11.44 -29.09
CA SER A 629 -7.54 -10.64 -28.27
C SER A 629 -7.83 -9.14 -28.35
N LEU A 630 -8.15 -8.64 -29.54
CA LEU A 630 -8.53 -7.23 -29.69
C LEU A 630 -9.81 -6.90 -28.90
N SER A 631 -10.82 -7.78 -28.98
CA SER A 631 -12.06 -7.65 -28.19
C SER A 631 -11.79 -7.70 -26.69
N LEU A 632 -10.87 -8.56 -26.25
CA LEU A 632 -10.45 -8.63 -24.84
C LEU A 632 -9.81 -7.32 -24.38
N LEU A 633 -8.87 -6.75 -25.14
CA LEU A 633 -8.22 -5.48 -24.78
C LEU A 633 -9.23 -4.32 -24.70
N GLN A 634 -10.16 -4.25 -25.65
CA GLN A 634 -11.25 -3.26 -25.63
C GLN A 634 -12.16 -3.45 -24.41
N SER A 635 -12.52 -4.70 -24.10
CA SER A 635 -13.33 -5.05 -22.93
C SER A 635 -12.64 -4.65 -21.63
N VAL A 636 -11.35 -4.95 -21.50
CA VAL A 636 -10.52 -4.52 -20.35
C VAL A 636 -10.55 -3.01 -20.19
N ALA A 637 -10.31 -2.26 -21.27
CA ALA A 637 -10.32 -0.80 -21.22
C ALA A 637 -11.69 -0.24 -20.79
N ARG A 638 -12.80 -0.78 -21.34
CA ARG A 638 -14.16 -0.38 -20.92
C ARG A 638 -14.44 -0.69 -19.47
N ARG A 639 -14.04 -1.86 -18.98
CA ARG A 639 -14.24 -2.25 -17.57
C ARG A 639 -13.43 -1.40 -16.61
N PHE A 640 -12.24 -0.95 -17.00
CA PHE A 640 -11.49 0.03 -16.22
C PHE A 640 -12.22 1.39 -16.19
N VAL A 641 -12.75 1.86 -17.31
CA VAL A 641 -13.58 3.08 -17.34
C VAL A 641 -14.79 2.96 -16.41
N GLU A 642 -15.50 1.83 -16.45
CA GLU A 642 -16.61 1.52 -15.53
C GLU A 642 -16.13 1.50 -14.08
N LEU A 643 -14.99 0.89 -13.78
CA LEU A 643 -14.40 0.90 -12.43
C LEU A 643 -14.15 2.32 -11.92
N HIS A 644 -13.62 3.22 -12.75
CA HIS A 644 -13.43 4.61 -12.36
C HIS A 644 -14.76 5.36 -12.21
N ARG A 645 -15.67 5.23 -13.17
CA ARG A 645 -16.94 5.97 -13.23
C ARG A 645 -17.94 5.52 -12.17
N ASP A 646 -18.07 4.20 -11.98
CA ASP A 646 -19.19 3.59 -11.27
C ASP A 646 -18.78 3.09 -9.86
N ARG A 647 -17.48 2.99 -9.57
CA ARG A 647 -16.96 2.60 -8.24
C ARG A 647 -16.15 3.72 -7.58
N LYS A 648 -15.02 4.11 -8.16
CA LYS A 648 -14.09 5.06 -7.52
C LYS A 648 -14.66 6.48 -7.40
N LEU A 649 -15.20 7.02 -8.48
CA LEU A 649 -15.72 8.40 -8.51
C LEU A 649 -16.88 8.61 -7.51
N PRO A 650 -17.87 7.69 -7.38
CA PRO A 650 -18.88 7.79 -6.34
C PRO A 650 -18.30 7.78 -4.92
N ALA A 651 -17.34 6.90 -4.63
CA ALA A 651 -16.70 6.82 -3.31
C ALA A 651 -15.97 8.12 -2.95
N LEU A 652 -15.19 8.68 -3.90
CA LEU A 652 -14.52 9.97 -3.72
C LEU A 652 -15.53 11.11 -3.49
N ARG A 653 -16.60 11.18 -4.30
CA ARG A 653 -17.65 12.20 -4.15
C ARG A 653 -18.37 12.09 -2.80
N GLN A 654 -18.62 10.88 -2.32
CA GLN A 654 -19.24 10.65 -1.02
C GLN A 654 -18.37 11.23 0.10
N ARG A 655 -17.07 10.92 0.11
CA ARG A 655 -16.13 11.47 1.09
C ARG A 655 -15.97 12.98 0.99
N GLN A 656 -15.88 13.52 -0.22
CA GLN A 656 -15.85 14.95 -0.44
C GLN A 656 -17.12 15.63 0.08
N GLY A 657 -18.28 15.00 -0.14
CA GLY A 657 -19.57 15.47 0.35
C GLY A 657 -19.64 15.52 1.88
N TRP A 658 -19.07 14.52 2.55
CA TRP A 658 -18.94 14.50 4.01
C TRP A 658 -18.04 15.62 4.55
N ALA A 659 -16.94 15.93 3.86
CA ALA A 659 -16.05 17.03 4.24
C ALA A 659 -16.68 18.42 4.04
N MET A 660 -17.58 18.57 3.06
CA MET A 660 -18.23 19.85 2.74
C MET A 660 -19.53 20.10 3.49
N ALA A 661 -20.20 19.05 3.97
CA ALA A 661 -21.31 19.22 4.89
C ALA A 661 -20.79 19.88 6.15
N GLU A 662 -21.42 20.96 6.63
CA GLU A 662 -21.19 21.48 7.97
C GLU A 662 -21.47 20.34 8.95
N ALA A 663 -20.43 19.60 9.33
CA ALA A 663 -20.51 18.63 10.41
C ALA A 663 -20.57 19.42 11.73
N PRO A 664 -21.50 19.08 12.65
CA PRO A 664 -21.50 19.64 13.99
C PRO A 664 -20.20 19.34 14.75
#